data_AF-A0A2N3Y2G4-F1
#
_entry.id   AF-A0A2N3Y2G4-F1
#
_cell.length_a   1.000
_cell.length_b   1.000
_cell.length_c   1.000
_cell.angle_alpha   90.00
_cell.angle_beta   90.00
_cell.angle_gamma   90.00
#
_symmetry.space_group_name_H-M   'P 1'
#
loop_
_entity.id
_entity.type
_entity.pdbx_description
1 polymer ?
#
loop_
_entity_poly.entity_id
_entity_poly.type
_entity_poly.pdbx_seq_one_letter_code
_entity_poly.pdbx_strand_id
1 'polypeptide(L)'
;MSTTPRVVIIGAGIVGANLADELTERGWTEVAVLDQGPLPLTGGSTSHAPGLVYQTSASKVMTELATYTVEKFKSLDVDGAWCFNQVGGLEVATTPERLADLHRRQGWATSWGVPGEVVGPERCAELHPLLDRERVLGGFHTPTDGLAKASRAVVAVARRAESRGAVFRGSTRVIEVLQQGGRVTGVRTDGGEEIPADIVVSCAGFWGQAVGELVGMTVPLLPMAHQYVRTGQIAELVGRNDERIEARLPILRHQDHDLYYREHNDCVGIGTYAHRPMPTRLSELSEVDDDDLTEAAMPSMLPFTEEDFAPSWEHSKVLLPSLREAKIESGFNGVFSFTPDGGPLVGESQQVAGFWIAEAVWVTHSAGVARAVAQLLVDGRSDAELHGCDVNRFDEIETTKAYVSETSQQSFVEIYDVRHPLQPKLSPRDLRVSPFHARQKELGAFFLEAHAWERPHWYEANARLVKELPTDWQPPSRDAWSAMFHSPIAAGEAWKTRTAVAMYDMTPLKRIEVSGPGAIEFLQRLTTGKMDKSVGSVTYTLALDKAGGIRSDLTVARLGEHLFQVGANGNLDLDYFLREAPDDHSVQIRDITGGTCCVGVWGPLARDLVQPLSGDDFSHEALKYFRLKQAHIAGIPVTAMRLSYVGELGWEIYTSAEYGQRLWDVLWEAGQPLGVIAAGRAAFNSLRLEKGYRSWGSDMTTEHNPYEAGLGFAVNKKKTGYVGYEAIAGLSDESVTRRLACLTIDDGRSVVLGNEPVFLDGEAAGYVTSAAFGHTIGKPIAYAWLPASAAAGTSVEIQYFGRKVRATVAAEPLVDPEMARIRR
;
A
#
# COMPACT_ATOMS: atom_id res chain seq x y z
N MET A 1 16.40 -25.56 29.16
CA MET A 1 16.67 -25.26 27.73
C MET A 1 15.95 -23.97 27.44
N SER A 2 16.63 -22.96 26.87
CA SER A 2 16.01 -21.67 26.60
C SER A 2 14.78 -21.88 25.70
N THR A 3 13.66 -21.25 26.05
CA THR A 3 12.39 -21.33 25.32
C THR A 3 12.30 -20.28 24.20
N THR A 4 13.31 -19.42 24.05
CA THR A 4 13.36 -18.37 23.03
C THR A 4 14.08 -18.86 21.76
N PRO A 5 13.55 -18.57 20.55
CA PRO A 5 14.24 -18.87 19.30
C PRO A 5 15.59 -18.15 19.19
N ARG A 6 16.56 -18.77 18.54
CA ARG A 6 17.83 -18.14 18.15
C ARG A 6 17.59 -17.30 16.90
N VAL A 7 17.89 -16.01 16.96
CA VAL A 7 17.69 -15.09 15.84
C VAL A 7 19.03 -14.57 15.35
N VAL A 8 19.23 -14.63 14.04
CA VAL A 8 20.31 -13.90 13.36
C VAL A 8 19.72 -12.76 12.54
N ILE A 9 20.23 -11.55 12.72
CA ILE A 9 19.90 -10.37 11.93
C ILE A 9 21.10 -10.06 11.03
N ILE A 10 20.86 -9.96 9.72
CA ILE A 10 21.89 -9.63 8.73
C ILE A 10 21.81 -8.13 8.43
N GLY A 11 22.81 -7.37 8.89
CA GLY A 11 22.92 -5.92 8.77
C GLY A 11 22.71 -5.20 10.10
N ALA A 12 23.72 -4.46 10.56
CA ALA A 12 23.68 -3.61 11.76
C ALA A 12 23.43 -2.13 11.44
N GLY A 13 22.79 -1.85 10.29
CA GLY A 13 22.21 -0.54 10.01
C GLY A 13 21.03 -0.20 10.93
N ILE A 14 20.39 0.95 10.71
CA ILE A 14 19.34 1.45 11.62
C ILE A 14 18.17 0.48 11.81
N VAL A 15 17.80 -0.29 10.78
CA VAL A 15 16.71 -1.27 10.85
C VAL A 15 17.10 -2.45 11.74
N GLY A 16 18.22 -3.12 11.43
CA GLY A 16 18.65 -4.32 12.16
C GLY A 16 19.00 -4.05 13.62
N ALA A 17 19.64 -2.91 13.90
CA ALA A 17 19.94 -2.49 15.27
C ALA A 17 18.65 -2.19 16.07
N ASN A 18 17.66 -1.53 15.46
CA ASN A 18 16.36 -1.33 16.11
C ASN A 18 15.62 -2.66 16.29
N LEU A 19 15.69 -3.58 15.33
CA LEU A 19 15.02 -4.88 15.43
C LEU A 19 15.59 -5.70 16.60
N ALA A 20 16.91 -5.72 16.78
CA ALA A 20 17.54 -6.35 17.93
C ALA A 20 17.05 -5.73 19.27
N ASP A 21 16.94 -4.40 19.33
CA ASP A 21 16.44 -3.69 20.49
C ASP A 21 14.98 -4.05 20.79
N GLU A 22 14.11 -4.07 19.78
CA GLU A 22 12.68 -4.41 19.91
C GLU A 22 12.44 -5.89 20.27
N LEU A 23 13.23 -6.82 19.73
CA LEU A 23 13.16 -8.24 20.05
C LEU A 23 13.61 -8.51 21.49
N THR A 24 14.75 -7.94 21.88
CA THR A 24 15.29 -8.13 23.24
C THR A 24 14.41 -7.47 24.30
N GLU A 25 13.76 -6.34 24.00
CA GLU A 25 12.76 -5.71 24.88
C GLU A 25 11.53 -6.60 25.09
N ARG A 26 11.18 -7.41 24.09
CA ARG A 26 10.11 -8.43 24.16
C ARG A 26 10.57 -9.77 24.73
N GLY A 27 11.79 -9.85 25.26
CA GLY A 27 12.32 -11.03 25.94
C GLY A 27 12.97 -12.07 25.02
N TRP A 28 13.09 -11.82 23.71
CA TRP A 28 13.91 -12.65 22.82
C TRP A 28 15.36 -12.18 22.90
N THR A 29 16.15 -12.83 23.76
CA THR A 29 17.52 -12.38 24.09
C THR A 29 18.62 -13.12 23.33
N GLU A 30 18.32 -14.26 22.71
CA GLU A 30 19.25 -15.04 21.86
C GLU A 30 19.33 -14.43 20.45
N VAL A 31 19.84 -13.19 20.36
CA VAL A 31 19.88 -12.40 19.11
C VAL A 31 21.33 -12.09 18.74
N ALA A 32 21.75 -12.49 17.54
CA ALA A 32 23.03 -12.11 16.95
C ALA A 32 22.80 -11.17 15.76
N VAL A 33 23.49 -10.02 15.74
CA VAL A 33 23.48 -9.08 14.62
C VAL A 33 24.84 -9.13 13.93
N LEU A 34 24.84 -9.43 12.63
CA LEU A 34 26.04 -9.59 11.83
C LEU A 34 26.10 -8.48 10.79
N ASP A 35 27.25 -7.84 10.65
CA ASP A 35 27.49 -6.88 9.56
C ASP A 35 28.85 -7.17 8.92
N GLN A 36 28.91 -6.97 7.60
CA GLN A 36 30.17 -7.11 6.86
C GLN A 36 31.12 -5.96 7.14
N GLY A 37 30.61 -4.78 7.51
CA GLY A 37 31.43 -3.63 7.89
C GLY A 37 31.76 -3.60 9.39
N PRO A 38 32.68 -2.73 9.82
CA PRO A 38 33.06 -2.58 11.21
C PRO A 38 31.95 -1.90 12.01
N LEU A 39 31.91 -2.11 13.33
CA LEU A 39 30.96 -1.45 14.22
C LEU A 39 31.60 -0.23 14.92
N PRO A 40 30.83 0.83 15.19
CA PRO A 40 29.41 1.02 14.87
C PRO A 40 29.15 1.62 13.48
N LEU A 41 30.19 1.94 12.70
CA LEU A 41 30.08 2.56 11.38
C LEU A 41 30.19 1.51 10.27
N THR A 42 29.07 0.92 9.87
CA THR A 42 29.07 -0.25 8.97
C THR A 42 29.20 0.09 7.48
N GLY A 43 29.07 1.36 7.11
CA GLY A 43 29.26 1.84 5.73
C GLY A 43 28.06 1.66 4.79
N GLY A 44 26.93 1.14 5.28
CA GLY A 44 25.65 1.14 4.57
C GLY A 44 24.96 2.52 4.57
N SER A 45 23.76 2.63 3.99
CA SER A 45 23.09 3.94 3.82
C SER A 45 22.80 4.69 5.12
N THR A 46 22.66 3.97 6.25
CA THR A 46 22.51 4.59 7.57
C THR A 46 23.68 5.52 7.92
N SER A 47 24.89 5.16 7.49
CA SER A 47 26.13 5.87 7.83
C SER A 47 26.26 7.24 7.18
N HIS A 48 25.57 7.49 6.06
CA HIS A 48 25.61 8.78 5.36
C HIS A 48 24.27 9.54 5.36
N ALA A 49 23.21 8.98 5.97
CA ALA A 49 21.89 9.56 5.92
C ALA A 49 21.83 10.93 6.64
N PRO A 50 21.32 12.00 6.00
CA PRO A 50 21.26 13.33 6.61
C PRO A 50 20.18 13.46 7.70
N GLY A 51 19.30 12.47 7.81
CA GLY A 51 18.42 12.29 8.97
C GLY A 51 17.10 13.04 8.94
N LEU A 52 16.66 13.59 7.80
CA LEU A 52 15.37 14.29 7.74
C LEU A 52 14.22 13.31 7.95
N VAL A 53 13.35 13.60 8.92
CA VAL A 53 12.16 12.81 9.25
C VAL A 53 10.92 13.71 9.09
N TYR A 54 10.20 13.50 7.98
CA TYR A 54 8.86 14.04 7.76
C TYR A 54 7.83 12.93 8.01
N GLN A 55 6.95 13.10 9.00
CA GLN A 55 5.99 12.05 9.39
C GLN A 55 4.82 11.89 8.41
N THR A 56 4.37 13.00 7.84
CA THR A 56 3.13 13.03 7.05
C THR A 56 3.29 12.29 5.72
N SER A 57 2.43 11.29 5.49
CA SER A 57 2.35 10.49 4.27
C SER A 57 0.88 10.29 3.88
N ALA A 58 0.64 10.04 2.60
CA ALA A 58 -0.68 9.60 2.13
C ALA A 58 -1.04 8.21 2.69
N SER A 59 -0.05 7.38 3.00
CA SER A 59 -0.23 6.07 3.62
C SER A 59 -0.26 6.20 5.14
N LYS A 60 -1.38 5.78 5.75
CA LYS A 60 -1.57 5.74 7.21
C LYS A 60 -0.44 5.01 7.92
N VAL A 61 -0.16 3.77 7.50
CA VAL A 61 0.89 2.94 8.13
C VAL A 61 2.24 3.63 8.08
N MET A 62 2.61 4.26 6.96
CA MET A 62 3.91 4.95 6.87
C MET A 62 3.99 6.12 7.85
N THR A 63 2.90 6.86 8.06
CA THR A 63 2.85 7.91 9.10
C THR A 63 2.96 7.34 10.51
N GLU A 64 2.27 6.23 10.82
CA GLU A 64 2.37 5.58 12.14
C GLU A 64 3.80 5.07 12.42
N LEU A 65 4.44 4.44 11.43
CA LEU A 65 5.83 3.98 11.53
C LEU A 65 6.81 5.15 11.73
N ALA A 66 6.54 6.30 11.08
CA ALA A 66 7.34 7.50 11.25
C ALA A 66 7.14 8.14 12.63
N THR A 67 5.91 8.24 13.10
CA THR A 67 5.57 8.77 14.43
C THR A 67 6.25 7.95 15.52
N TYR A 68 6.19 6.62 15.46
CA TYR A 68 6.91 5.77 16.41
C TYR A 68 8.43 5.97 16.34
N THR A 69 8.98 6.21 15.14
CA THR A 69 10.41 6.50 14.98
C THR A 69 10.82 7.80 15.66
N VAL A 70 10.00 8.86 15.51
CA VAL A 70 10.20 10.13 16.23
C VAL A 70 10.14 9.90 17.74
N GLU A 71 9.11 9.22 18.24
CA GLU A 71 8.94 8.93 19.68
C GLU A 71 10.12 8.16 20.25
N LYS A 72 10.53 7.07 19.57
CA LYS A 72 11.64 6.24 20.00
C LYS A 72 12.94 7.02 20.02
N PHE A 73 13.31 7.70 18.93
CA PHE A 73 14.60 8.39 18.85
C PHE A 73 14.68 9.61 19.77
N LYS A 74 13.56 10.25 20.10
CA LYS A 74 13.51 11.28 21.17
C LYS A 74 13.81 10.72 22.56
N SER A 75 13.54 9.44 22.79
CA SER A 75 13.84 8.76 24.07
C SER A 75 15.28 8.25 24.18
N LEU A 76 16.10 8.47 23.14
CA LEU A 76 17.47 7.99 23.04
C LEU A 76 18.47 9.15 23.09
N ASP A 77 19.54 8.93 23.83
CA ASP A 77 20.76 9.72 23.76
C ASP A 77 21.99 8.80 23.87
N VAL A 78 23.13 9.30 23.42
CA VAL A 78 24.44 8.68 23.63
C VAL A 78 25.31 9.71 24.32
N ASP A 79 25.63 9.45 25.58
CA ASP A 79 26.53 10.27 26.39
C ASP A 79 26.07 11.76 26.45
N GLY A 80 24.75 11.98 26.49
CA GLY A 80 24.12 13.31 26.54
C GLY A 80 23.93 14.00 25.19
N ALA A 81 24.27 13.34 24.08
CA ALA A 81 24.02 13.79 22.71
C ALA A 81 22.73 13.16 22.14
N TRP A 82 21.86 13.97 21.55
CA TRP A 82 20.53 13.58 21.08
C TRP A 82 20.58 12.58 19.91
N CYS A 83 19.65 11.62 19.87
CA CYS A 83 19.41 10.82 18.67
C CYS A 83 18.33 11.41 17.76
N PHE A 84 17.46 12.29 18.30
CA PHE A 84 16.50 13.07 17.54
C PHE A 84 16.50 14.54 17.98
N ASN A 85 16.66 15.46 17.04
CA ASN A 85 16.50 16.90 17.25
C ASN A 85 15.19 17.36 16.62
N GLN A 86 14.18 17.63 17.44
CA GLN A 86 12.83 18.02 17.01
C GLN A 86 12.76 19.52 16.69
N VAL A 87 13.38 19.88 15.55
CA VAL A 87 13.40 21.26 15.04
C VAL A 87 12.12 21.65 14.28
N GLY A 88 11.19 20.71 14.08
CA GLY A 88 10.05 20.85 13.20
C GLY A 88 10.43 20.63 11.74
N GLY A 89 9.43 20.54 10.87
CA GLY A 89 9.57 20.40 9.42
C GLY A 89 8.73 21.44 8.69
N LEU A 90 9.25 21.96 7.58
CA LEU A 90 8.59 22.93 6.72
C LEU A 90 8.68 22.48 5.27
N GLU A 91 7.55 22.13 4.66
CA GLU A 91 7.44 21.88 3.22
C GLU A 91 6.92 23.16 2.55
N VAL A 92 7.68 23.79 1.65
CA VAL A 92 7.29 25.07 1.01
C VAL A 92 6.69 24.87 -0.38
N ALA A 93 5.69 25.68 -0.72
CA ALA A 93 5.11 25.76 -2.04
C ALA A 93 5.59 27.01 -2.78
N THR A 94 6.06 26.82 -4.01
CA THR A 94 6.39 27.91 -4.95
C THR A 94 5.43 27.95 -6.14
N THR A 95 4.58 26.92 -6.27
CA THR A 95 3.50 26.83 -7.26
C THR A 95 2.12 26.74 -6.59
N PRO A 96 1.04 27.23 -7.25
CA PRO A 96 -0.33 27.07 -6.72
C PRO A 96 -0.75 25.60 -6.57
N GLU A 97 -0.28 24.72 -7.46
CA GLU A 97 -0.54 23.28 -7.40
C GLU A 97 0.05 22.67 -6.14
N ARG A 98 1.31 22.99 -5.81
CA ARG A 98 1.93 22.54 -4.57
C ARG A 98 1.21 23.07 -3.35
N LEU A 99 0.80 24.34 -3.33
CA LEU A 99 0.07 24.90 -2.19
C LEU A 99 -1.27 24.16 -1.96
N ALA A 100 -1.97 23.78 -3.02
CA ALA A 100 -3.15 22.93 -2.91
C ALA A 100 -2.80 21.54 -2.34
N ASP A 101 -1.71 20.92 -2.82
CA ASP A 101 -1.23 19.65 -2.27
C ASP A 101 -0.85 19.73 -0.79
N LEU A 102 -0.28 20.84 -0.34
CA LEU A 102 0.04 21.06 1.07
C LEU A 102 -1.23 21.05 1.95
N HIS A 103 -2.35 21.59 1.47
CA HIS A 103 -3.64 21.47 2.17
C HIS A 103 -4.18 20.04 2.17
N ARG A 104 -3.91 19.25 1.12
CA ARG A 104 -4.22 17.82 1.10
C ARG A 104 -3.37 17.05 2.12
N ARG A 105 -2.07 17.35 2.20
CA ARG A 105 -1.13 16.80 3.19
C ARG A 105 -1.53 17.13 4.62
N GLN A 106 -1.95 18.36 4.89
CA GLN A 106 -2.52 18.72 6.20
C GLN A 106 -3.74 17.85 6.54
N GLY A 107 -4.58 17.53 5.55
CA GLY A 107 -5.68 16.59 5.70
C GLY A 107 -5.19 15.21 6.15
N TRP A 108 -4.19 14.65 5.49
CA TRP A 108 -3.58 13.37 5.91
C TRP A 108 -3.01 13.43 7.32
N ALA A 109 -2.24 14.46 7.64
CA ALA A 109 -1.71 14.66 8.99
C ALA A 109 -2.82 14.65 10.05
N THR A 110 -3.93 15.33 9.77
CA THR A 110 -5.11 15.33 10.64
C THR A 110 -5.74 13.94 10.78
N SER A 111 -5.92 13.20 9.66
CA SER A 111 -6.45 11.83 9.68
C SER A 111 -5.60 10.88 10.53
N TRP A 112 -4.29 11.07 10.51
CA TRP A 112 -3.30 10.19 11.17
C TRP A 112 -2.83 10.71 12.53
N GLY A 113 -3.41 11.81 13.04
CA GLY A 113 -3.10 12.35 14.37
C GLY A 113 -1.75 13.07 14.47
N VAL A 114 -1.18 13.53 13.35
CA VAL A 114 0.05 14.34 13.33
C VAL A 114 -0.31 15.83 13.34
N PRO A 115 0.18 16.62 14.31
CA PRO A 115 -0.10 18.05 14.35
C PRO A 115 0.66 18.78 13.23
N GLY A 116 -0.07 19.50 12.38
CA GLY A 116 0.52 20.32 11.33
C GLY A 116 -0.48 21.33 10.75
N GLU A 117 0.05 22.41 10.20
CA GLU A 117 -0.74 23.51 9.63
C GLU A 117 -0.13 24.05 8.34
N VAL A 118 -0.99 24.41 7.38
CA VAL A 118 -0.57 25.22 6.23
C VAL A 118 -0.55 26.68 6.66
N VAL A 119 0.61 27.31 6.54
CA VAL A 119 0.89 28.69 6.94
C VAL A 119 1.19 29.58 5.74
N GLY A 120 0.92 30.87 5.90
CA GLY A 120 1.24 31.88 4.90
C GLY A 120 2.75 32.10 4.73
N PRO A 121 3.14 32.83 3.67
CA PRO A 121 4.54 32.99 3.31
C PRO A 121 5.33 33.87 4.29
N GLU A 122 4.70 34.81 4.99
CA GLU A 122 5.31 35.57 6.10
C GLU A 122 5.73 34.62 7.22
N ARG A 123 4.84 33.71 7.61
CA ARG A 123 5.12 32.73 8.66
C ARG A 123 6.20 31.74 8.23
N CYS A 124 6.27 31.38 6.95
CA CYS A 124 7.37 30.58 6.42
C CYS A 124 8.73 31.26 6.62
N ALA A 125 8.83 32.55 6.29
CA ALA A 125 10.06 33.33 6.47
C ALA A 125 10.40 33.56 7.96
N GLU A 126 9.41 33.68 8.84
CA GLU A 126 9.66 33.69 10.29
C GLU A 126 10.23 32.36 10.80
N LEU A 127 9.67 31.24 10.34
CA LEU A 127 10.10 29.89 10.74
C LEU A 127 11.49 29.55 10.17
N HIS A 128 11.78 29.98 8.94
CA HIS A 128 13.03 29.70 8.25
C HIS A 128 13.61 30.96 7.58
N PRO A 129 14.34 31.82 8.33
CA PRO A 129 14.78 33.15 7.88
C PRO A 129 15.74 33.20 6.68
N LEU A 130 16.29 32.05 6.26
CA LEU A 130 17.11 31.97 5.05
C LEU A 130 16.25 31.97 3.77
N LEU A 131 14.94 31.75 3.86
CA LEU A 131 14.03 31.73 2.71
C LEU A 131 13.91 33.11 2.07
N ASP A 132 13.96 33.15 0.74
CA ASP A 132 13.44 34.26 -0.04
C ASP A 132 11.91 34.24 0.04
N ARG A 133 11.34 35.10 0.90
CA ARG A 133 9.89 35.25 1.07
C ARG A 133 9.21 35.42 -0.30
N GLU A 134 9.76 36.20 -1.22
CA GLU A 134 9.08 36.53 -2.49
C GLU A 134 8.86 35.32 -3.39
N ARG A 135 9.58 34.22 -3.16
CA ARG A 135 9.44 32.95 -3.90
C ARG A 135 8.39 32.00 -3.34
N VAL A 136 7.99 32.18 -2.08
CA VAL A 136 7.13 31.23 -1.35
C VAL A 136 5.68 31.73 -1.37
N LEU A 137 4.75 30.82 -1.70
CA LEU A 137 3.30 31.07 -1.65
C LEU A 137 2.68 30.67 -0.30
N GLY A 138 3.31 29.73 0.39
CA GLY A 138 2.93 29.20 1.70
C GLY A 138 3.75 27.94 2.02
N GLY A 139 3.48 27.33 3.16
CA GLY A 139 4.18 26.12 3.58
C GLY A 139 3.39 25.28 4.56
N PHE A 140 3.68 23.98 4.62
CA PHE A 140 3.11 23.05 5.58
C PHE A 140 4.12 22.83 6.69
N HIS A 141 3.77 23.28 7.90
CA HIS A 141 4.63 23.23 9.06
C HIS A 141 4.16 22.13 10.03
N THR A 142 5.07 21.21 10.35
CA THR A 142 4.85 20.09 11.27
C THR A 142 5.83 20.21 12.43
N PRO A 143 5.42 20.72 13.61
CA PRO A 143 6.32 20.96 14.74
C PRO A 143 7.00 19.69 15.27
N THR A 144 6.41 18.53 15.05
CA THR A 144 6.89 17.25 15.57
C THR A 144 7.96 16.59 14.69
N ASP A 145 8.17 17.07 13.47
CA ASP A 145 9.21 16.59 12.55
C ASP A 145 10.61 17.05 13.01
N GLY A 146 11.66 16.54 12.35
CA GLY A 146 13.03 16.94 12.70
C GLY A 146 14.13 16.05 12.15
N LEU A 147 15.25 16.00 12.88
CA LEU A 147 16.48 15.37 12.45
C LEU A 147 16.84 14.16 13.32
N ALA A 148 16.91 12.99 12.71
CA ALA A 148 17.47 11.78 13.31
C ALA A 148 18.99 11.70 13.08
N LYS A 149 19.78 11.59 14.16
CA LYS A 149 21.20 11.23 14.04
C LYS A 149 21.33 9.72 13.95
N ALA A 150 21.09 9.16 12.76
CA ALA A 150 20.88 7.72 12.56
C ALA A 150 22.05 6.85 13.08
N SER A 151 23.31 7.20 12.78
CA SER A 151 24.49 6.47 13.28
C SER A 151 24.57 6.47 14.81
N ARG A 152 24.22 7.58 15.46
CA ARG A 152 24.16 7.68 16.93
C ARG A 152 22.99 6.86 17.50
N ALA A 153 21.85 6.87 16.82
CA ALA A 153 20.70 6.05 17.18
C ALA A 153 21.04 4.54 17.13
N VAL A 154 21.80 4.09 16.12
CA VAL A 154 22.34 2.72 16.05
C VAL A 154 23.13 2.39 17.31
N VAL A 155 24.07 3.25 17.72
CA VAL A 155 24.85 3.04 18.96
C VAL A 155 23.95 2.94 20.19
N ALA A 156 22.96 3.83 20.32
CA ALA A 156 22.05 3.84 21.46
C ALA A 156 21.24 2.53 21.58
N VAL A 157 20.63 2.08 20.47
CA VAL A 157 19.79 0.87 20.47
C VAL A 157 20.64 -0.40 20.54
N ALA A 158 21.84 -0.42 19.96
CA ALA A 158 22.78 -1.53 20.12
C ALA A 158 23.18 -1.71 21.58
N ARG A 159 23.60 -0.64 22.28
CA ARG A 159 23.92 -0.68 23.73
C ARG A 159 22.75 -1.22 24.56
N ARG A 160 21.51 -0.82 24.24
CA ARG A 160 20.29 -1.30 24.90
C ARG A 160 20.07 -2.80 24.64
N ALA A 161 20.15 -3.24 23.38
CA ALA A 161 20.01 -4.63 23.00
C ALA A 161 21.09 -5.53 23.64
N GLU A 162 22.36 -5.09 23.63
CA GLU A 162 23.49 -5.79 24.26
C GLU A 162 23.31 -5.91 25.77
N SER A 163 22.81 -4.86 26.44
CA SER A 163 22.49 -4.91 27.87
C SER A 163 21.42 -5.96 28.22
N ARG A 164 20.65 -6.41 27.22
CA ARG A 164 19.64 -7.46 27.31
C ARG A 164 20.08 -8.79 26.68
N GLY A 165 21.34 -8.91 26.25
CA GLY A 165 21.94 -10.17 25.82
C GLY A 165 22.15 -10.34 24.31
N ALA A 166 21.76 -9.36 23.47
CA ALA A 166 22.11 -9.42 22.05
C ALA A 166 23.63 -9.33 21.85
N VAL A 167 24.11 -9.93 20.76
CA VAL A 167 25.52 -9.91 20.36
C VAL A 167 25.65 -9.25 19.00
N PHE A 168 26.44 -8.18 18.90
CA PHE A 168 26.75 -7.52 17.63
C PHE A 168 28.15 -7.93 17.16
N ARG A 169 28.27 -8.30 15.89
CA ARG A 169 29.53 -8.73 15.25
C ARG A 169 29.71 -7.99 13.93
N GLY A 170 30.60 -7.01 13.92
CA GLY A 170 31.07 -6.37 12.69
C GLY A 170 32.07 -7.27 11.96
N SER A 171 32.49 -6.83 10.78
CA SER A 171 33.54 -7.49 9.98
C SER A 171 33.27 -8.98 9.77
N THR A 172 31.98 -9.33 9.64
CA THR A 172 31.47 -10.70 9.58
C THR A 172 30.47 -10.79 8.44
N ARG A 173 30.95 -11.16 7.24
CA ARG A 173 30.09 -11.27 6.05
C ARG A 173 29.36 -12.60 6.05
N VAL A 174 28.05 -12.56 5.94
CA VAL A 174 27.23 -13.77 5.69
C VAL A 174 27.34 -14.14 4.22
N ILE A 175 27.67 -15.40 3.95
CA ILE A 175 27.84 -15.94 2.59
C ILE A 175 26.83 -17.04 2.24
N GLU A 176 26.12 -17.58 3.24
CA GLU A 176 25.11 -18.62 3.04
C GLU A 176 24.09 -18.60 4.19
N VAL A 177 22.83 -18.90 3.85
CA VAL A 177 21.78 -19.21 4.82
C VAL A 177 21.62 -20.73 4.85
N LEU A 178 21.93 -21.34 6.00
CA LEU A 178 21.86 -22.77 6.18
C LEU A 178 20.40 -23.19 6.37
N GLN A 179 19.99 -24.26 5.69
CA GLN A 179 18.60 -24.73 5.76
C GLN A 179 18.48 -26.25 5.72
N GLN A 180 17.45 -26.78 6.36
CA GLN A 180 17.08 -28.19 6.34
C GLN A 180 15.56 -28.32 6.24
N GLY A 181 15.07 -29.13 5.29
CA GLY A 181 13.64 -29.35 5.12
C GLY A 181 12.84 -28.07 4.79
N GLY A 182 13.43 -27.14 4.06
CA GLY A 182 12.79 -25.86 3.70
C GLY A 182 12.72 -24.84 4.84
N ARG A 183 13.46 -25.04 5.94
CA ARG A 183 13.53 -24.13 7.09
C ARG A 183 14.96 -23.72 7.40
N VAL A 184 15.14 -22.47 7.84
CA VAL A 184 16.40 -21.93 8.36
C VAL A 184 16.93 -22.78 9.52
N THR A 185 18.25 -22.98 9.54
CA THR A 185 18.99 -23.65 10.63
C THR A 185 20.21 -22.87 11.11
N GLY A 186 20.60 -21.82 10.38
CA GLY A 186 21.75 -20.98 10.71
C GLY A 186 22.21 -20.12 9.53
N VAL A 187 23.37 -19.50 9.68
CA VAL A 187 24.10 -18.81 8.62
C VAL A 187 25.56 -19.24 8.62
N ARG A 188 26.21 -19.21 7.45
CA ARG A 188 27.66 -19.39 7.33
C ARG A 188 28.32 -18.04 7.00
N THR A 189 29.42 -17.77 7.67
CA THR A 189 30.23 -16.57 7.44
C THR A 189 31.40 -16.84 6.50
N ASP A 190 31.97 -15.78 5.94
CA ASP A 190 33.21 -15.81 5.14
C ASP A 190 34.43 -16.38 5.88
N GLY A 191 34.47 -16.25 7.21
CA GLY A 191 35.45 -16.91 8.08
C GLY A 191 35.25 -18.43 8.23
N GLY A 192 34.22 -19.01 7.61
CA GLY A 192 33.89 -20.43 7.69
C GLY A 192 33.13 -20.86 8.95
N GLU A 193 32.71 -19.90 9.79
CA GLU A 193 31.92 -20.16 10.99
C GLU A 193 30.45 -20.39 10.63
N GLU A 194 29.82 -21.36 11.30
CA GLU A 194 28.38 -21.57 11.24
C GLU A 194 27.73 -21.07 12.51
N ILE A 195 26.83 -20.10 12.38
CA ILE A 195 26.08 -19.51 13.48
C ILE A 195 24.67 -20.08 13.43
N PRO A 196 24.26 -20.91 14.41
CA PRO A 196 22.97 -21.57 14.35
C PRO A 196 21.83 -20.60 14.65
N ALA A 197 20.73 -20.73 13.91
CA ALA A 197 19.58 -19.84 13.99
C ALA A 197 18.28 -20.60 13.70
N ASP A 198 17.22 -20.25 14.41
CA ASP A 198 15.86 -20.72 14.12
C ASP A 198 15.14 -19.73 13.20
N ILE A 199 15.54 -18.45 13.26
CA ILE A 199 15.04 -17.34 12.46
C ILE A 199 16.22 -16.51 11.96
N VAL A 200 16.20 -16.13 10.68
CA VAL A 200 17.12 -15.17 10.07
C VAL A 200 16.31 -13.99 9.53
N VAL A 201 16.71 -12.76 9.84
CA VAL A 201 16.07 -11.55 9.30
C VAL A 201 17.09 -10.76 8.49
N SER A 202 16.86 -10.60 7.19
CA SER A 202 17.64 -9.72 6.33
C SER A 202 17.24 -8.27 6.56
N CYS A 203 18.15 -7.49 7.13
CA CYS A 203 18.09 -6.05 7.28
C CYS A 203 19.22 -5.38 6.48
N ALA A 204 19.59 -5.98 5.35
CA ALA A 204 20.79 -5.69 4.59
C ALA A 204 20.66 -4.46 3.67
N GLY A 205 19.65 -3.62 3.85
CA GLY A 205 19.46 -2.40 3.06
C GLY A 205 19.43 -2.68 1.56
N PHE A 206 20.26 -1.98 0.79
CA PHE A 206 20.33 -2.17 -0.67
C PHE A 206 21.02 -3.46 -1.11
N TRP A 207 21.66 -4.21 -0.21
CA TRP A 207 22.17 -5.55 -0.50
C TRP A 207 21.10 -6.63 -0.45
N GLY A 208 19.83 -6.28 -0.16
CA GLY A 208 18.76 -7.25 0.01
C GLY A 208 18.54 -8.21 -1.16
N GLN A 209 18.79 -7.77 -2.40
CA GLN A 209 18.80 -8.66 -3.56
C GLN A 209 19.83 -9.79 -3.41
N ALA A 210 21.06 -9.47 -3.01
CA ALA A 210 22.13 -10.45 -2.84
C ALA A 210 21.86 -11.41 -1.68
N VAL A 211 21.27 -10.91 -0.58
CA VAL A 211 20.91 -11.76 0.57
C VAL A 211 19.71 -12.66 0.23
N GLY A 212 18.71 -12.15 -0.50
CA GLY A 212 17.59 -12.95 -0.99
C GLY A 212 18.01 -14.07 -1.93
N GLU A 213 19.02 -13.85 -2.77
CA GLU A 213 19.60 -14.87 -3.66
C GLU A 213 20.15 -16.08 -2.87
N LEU A 214 20.60 -15.90 -1.62
CA LEU A 214 21.08 -17.01 -0.77
C LEU A 214 19.99 -18.04 -0.43
N VAL A 215 18.72 -17.64 -0.50
CA VAL A 215 17.55 -18.49 -0.22
C VAL A 215 16.64 -18.67 -1.45
N GLY A 216 17.08 -18.22 -2.63
CA GLY A 216 16.27 -18.25 -3.85
C GLY A 216 15.04 -17.34 -3.83
N MET A 217 15.03 -16.32 -2.95
CA MET A 217 13.96 -15.34 -2.85
C MET A 217 14.27 -14.14 -3.74
N THR A 218 13.31 -13.74 -4.57
CA THR A 218 13.41 -12.48 -5.33
C THR A 218 12.97 -11.31 -4.46
N VAL A 219 13.88 -10.34 -4.26
CA VAL A 219 13.62 -9.12 -3.49
C VAL A 219 13.45 -7.94 -4.45
N PRO A 220 12.23 -7.38 -4.61
CA PRO A 220 11.93 -6.36 -5.62
C PRO A 220 12.35 -4.95 -5.17
N LEU A 221 13.66 -4.75 -4.98
CA LEU A 221 14.26 -3.43 -4.75
C LEU A 221 15.32 -3.10 -5.81
N LEU A 222 15.68 -1.84 -5.97
CA LEU A 222 16.76 -1.38 -6.84
C LEU A 222 17.71 -0.46 -6.05
N PRO A 223 19.01 -0.78 -5.95
CA PRO A 223 20.01 0.15 -5.44
C PRO A 223 20.14 1.36 -6.36
N MET A 224 20.03 2.56 -5.79
CA MET A 224 20.10 3.81 -6.54
C MET A 224 20.86 4.88 -5.77
N ALA A 225 21.71 5.62 -6.47
CA ALA A 225 22.46 6.72 -5.90
C ALA A 225 21.65 8.03 -5.92
N HIS A 226 21.83 8.85 -4.89
CA HIS A 226 21.19 10.14 -4.67
C HIS A 226 22.19 11.17 -4.17
N GLN A 227 22.09 12.40 -4.67
CA GLN A 227 23.10 13.41 -4.36
C GLN A 227 22.84 14.11 -3.02
N TYR A 228 23.90 14.23 -2.23
CA TYR A 228 23.93 15.07 -1.04
C TYR A 228 25.20 15.91 -1.00
N VAL A 229 25.05 17.20 -0.71
CA VAL A 229 26.10 18.21 -0.69
C VAL A 229 26.08 18.94 0.64
N ARG A 230 27.27 19.35 1.11
CA ARG A 230 27.45 20.31 2.19
C ARG A 230 28.13 21.57 1.66
N THR A 231 27.62 22.72 2.05
CA THR A 231 28.22 24.02 1.74
C THR A 231 29.36 24.34 2.70
N GLY A 232 30.19 25.32 2.33
CA GLY A 232 30.98 26.07 3.31
C GLY A 232 30.09 26.91 4.25
N GLN A 233 30.72 27.70 5.10
CA GLN A 233 30.04 28.54 6.10
C GLN A 233 29.04 29.51 5.46
N ILE A 234 27.87 29.63 6.08
CA ILE A 234 26.82 30.60 5.76
C ILE A 234 26.86 31.70 6.82
N ALA A 235 27.08 32.95 6.38
CA ALA A 235 27.35 34.08 7.27
C ALA A 235 26.24 34.28 8.33
N GLU A 236 24.99 34.08 7.95
CA GLU A 236 23.81 34.22 8.79
C GLU A 236 23.66 33.10 9.84
N LEU A 237 24.41 32.00 9.69
CA LEU A 237 24.42 30.85 10.60
C LEU A 237 25.63 30.82 11.55
N VAL A 238 26.68 31.60 11.27
CA VAL A 238 27.89 31.66 12.11
C VAL A 238 27.53 32.01 13.55
N GLY A 239 27.94 31.15 14.48
CA GLY A 239 27.72 31.32 15.93
C GLY A 239 26.30 31.03 16.43
N ARG A 240 25.37 30.58 15.56
CA ARG A 240 24.00 30.20 15.98
C ARG A 240 23.91 28.78 16.52
N ASN A 241 24.72 27.88 15.96
CA ASN A 241 24.76 26.46 16.26
C ASN A 241 26.18 26.05 16.65
N ASP A 242 26.31 25.04 17.50
CA ASP A 242 27.55 24.35 17.84
C ASP A 242 27.41 22.85 17.56
N GLU A 243 28.46 22.06 17.77
CA GLU A 243 28.45 20.61 17.51
C GLU A 243 27.40 19.84 18.32
N ARG A 244 26.94 20.39 19.45
CA ARG A 244 25.91 19.76 20.28
C ARG A 244 24.52 20.03 19.73
N ILE A 245 24.28 21.22 19.18
CA ILE A 245 22.98 21.65 18.70
C ILE A 245 22.78 21.25 17.24
N GLU A 246 23.79 21.44 16.40
CA GLU A 246 23.88 21.11 14.97
C GLU A 246 22.88 21.86 14.06
N ALA A 247 21.63 22.03 14.50
CA ALA A 247 20.54 22.68 13.79
C ALA A 247 19.50 23.25 14.77
N ARG A 248 18.86 24.35 14.37
CA ARG A 248 17.74 25.01 15.06
C ARG A 248 16.59 25.35 14.12
N LEU A 249 16.85 25.53 12.83
CA LEU A 249 15.80 25.77 11.86
C LEU A 249 15.06 24.47 11.54
N PRO A 250 13.75 24.53 11.27
CA PRO A 250 13.00 23.38 10.78
C PRO A 250 13.69 22.77 9.56
N ILE A 251 13.64 21.45 9.43
CA ILE A 251 14.05 20.80 8.18
C ILE A 251 13.19 21.35 7.04
N LEU A 252 13.80 21.63 5.90
CA LEU A 252 13.14 22.33 4.80
C LEU A 252 13.01 21.41 3.58
N ARG A 253 11.81 21.36 3.00
CA ARG A 253 11.54 20.61 1.76
C ARG A 253 11.05 21.57 0.68
N HIS A 254 11.68 21.49 -0.48
CA HIS A 254 11.31 22.26 -1.66
C HIS A 254 11.00 21.29 -2.80
N GLN A 255 9.79 20.73 -2.74
CA GLN A 255 9.38 19.64 -3.61
C GLN A 255 9.19 20.06 -5.08
N ASP A 256 8.91 21.34 -5.34
CA ASP A 256 8.77 21.86 -6.72
C ASP A 256 10.07 21.80 -7.54
N HIS A 257 11.21 21.57 -6.88
CA HIS A 257 12.52 21.41 -7.50
C HIS A 257 13.28 20.20 -6.91
N ASP A 258 12.57 19.21 -6.37
CA ASP A 258 13.13 17.96 -5.83
C ASP A 258 14.23 18.11 -4.76
N LEU A 259 14.18 19.20 -3.98
CA LEU A 259 15.22 19.59 -3.05
C LEU A 259 14.79 19.44 -1.59
N TYR A 260 15.76 19.19 -0.72
CA TYR A 260 15.58 19.31 0.72
C TYR A 260 16.86 19.79 1.40
N TYR A 261 16.70 20.41 2.58
CA TYR A 261 17.77 21.11 3.27
C TYR A 261 17.75 20.84 4.77
N ARG A 262 18.93 20.94 5.37
CA ARG A 262 19.11 21.02 6.82
C ARG A 262 20.36 21.82 7.17
N GLU A 263 20.43 22.31 8.40
CA GLU A 263 21.66 22.91 8.92
C GLU A 263 22.68 21.83 9.32
N HIS A 264 23.97 22.16 9.16
CA HIS A 264 25.12 21.45 9.73
C HIS A 264 26.03 22.49 10.39
N ASN A 265 25.74 22.80 11.66
CA ASN A 265 26.33 23.92 12.38
C ASN A 265 26.06 25.25 11.66
N ASP A 266 27.07 25.85 11.06
CA ASP A 266 27.02 27.07 10.26
C ASP A 266 27.01 26.81 8.74
N CYS A 267 26.91 25.55 8.31
CA CYS A 267 26.75 25.15 6.91
C CYS A 267 25.30 24.74 6.63
N VAL A 268 24.96 24.62 5.34
CA VAL A 268 23.72 23.99 4.87
C VAL A 268 24.06 22.69 4.15
N GLY A 269 23.30 21.65 4.46
CA GLY A 269 23.29 20.40 3.70
C GLY A 269 22.12 20.38 2.73
N ILE A 270 22.37 19.97 1.50
CA ILE A 270 21.43 19.99 0.38
C ILE A 270 21.34 18.58 -0.21
N GLY A 271 20.16 17.97 -0.17
CA GLY A 271 19.89 16.75 -0.92
C GLY A 271 18.97 17.04 -2.09
N THR A 272 19.20 16.36 -3.21
CA THR A 272 18.44 16.59 -4.44
C THR A 272 18.11 15.31 -5.18
N TYR A 273 16.84 15.15 -5.56
CA TYR A 273 16.40 14.14 -6.53
C TYR A 273 16.30 14.70 -7.95
N ALA A 274 16.60 15.99 -8.17
CA ALA A 274 16.57 16.65 -9.48
C ALA A 274 17.81 16.30 -10.33
N HIS A 275 18.01 15.01 -10.59
CA HIS A 275 19.02 14.48 -11.48
C HIS A 275 18.51 13.21 -12.16
N ARG A 276 19.22 12.71 -13.18
CA ARG A 276 18.89 11.42 -13.80
C ARG A 276 18.90 10.29 -12.76
N PRO A 277 18.04 9.27 -12.86
CA PRO A 277 18.17 8.07 -12.03
C PRO A 277 19.58 7.47 -12.16
N MET A 278 20.13 6.99 -11.04
CA MET A 278 21.47 6.39 -10.98
C MET A 278 21.42 4.97 -10.40
N PRO A 279 20.84 3.99 -11.12
CA PRO A 279 20.90 2.59 -10.70
C PRO A 279 22.36 2.17 -10.47
N THR A 280 22.61 1.54 -9.33
CA THR A 280 23.95 1.14 -8.92
C THR A 280 24.03 -0.37 -8.87
N ARG A 281 25.03 -0.97 -9.52
CA ARG A 281 25.28 -2.40 -9.37
C ARG A 281 26.12 -2.63 -8.12
N LEU A 282 25.79 -3.66 -7.34
CA LEU A 282 26.57 -3.99 -6.13
C LEU A 282 28.05 -4.25 -6.44
N SER A 283 28.37 -4.73 -7.64
CA SER A 283 29.74 -4.93 -8.13
C SER A 283 30.52 -3.65 -8.44
N GLU A 284 29.85 -2.50 -8.50
CA GLU A 284 30.47 -1.17 -8.71
C GLU A 284 30.83 -0.49 -7.38
N LEU A 285 30.36 -1.03 -6.26
CA LEU A 285 30.68 -0.52 -4.93
C LEU A 285 32.12 -0.88 -4.57
N SER A 286 32.83 0.07 -3.95
CA SER A 286 34.19 -0.20 -3.48
C SER A 286 34.15 -1.16 -2.29
N GLU A 287 34.97 -2.21 -2.34
CA GLU A 287 35.36 -2.91 -1.11
C GLU A 287 36.34 -1.98 -0.37
N VAL A 288 35.93 -1.52 0.79
CA VAL A 288 36.73 -0.64 1.67
C VAL A 288 37.14 -1.51 2.85
N ASP A 289 38.45 -1.64 3.07
CA ASP A 289 38.97 -2.34 4.24
C ASP A 289 38.52 -1.63 5.52
N ASP A 290 38.33 -2.37 6.61
CA ASP A 290 37.80 -1.82 7.87
C ASP A 290 38.60 -0.62 8.39
N ASP A 291 39.94 -0.67 8.26
CA ASP A 291 40.86 0.39 8.70
C ASP A 291 40.74 1.68 7.85
N ASP A 292 40.21 1.58 6.62
CA ASP A 292 40.06 2.69 5.68
C ASP A 292 38.61 3.25 5.65
N LEU A 293 37.67 2.61 6.33
CA LEU A 293 36.27 3.03 6.38
C LEU A 293 36.10 4.24 7.30
N THR A 294 35.61 5.34 6.73
CA THR A 294 35.40 6.61 7.45
C THR A 294 34.04 7.22 7.10
N GLU A 295 33.62 8.26 7.82
CA GLU A 295 32.40 9.02 7.47
C GLU A 295 32.46 9.65 6.06
N ALA A 296 33.67 9.82 5.50
CA ALA A 296 33.88 10.39 4.17
C ALA A 296 34.13 9.34 3.07
N ALA A 297 34.36 8.07 3.43
CA ALA A 297 34.70 7.01 2.51
C ALA A 297 34.12 5.67 3.00
N MET A 298 33.07 5.19 2.32
CA MET A 298 32.38 3.96 2.67
C MET A 298 31.66 3.37 1.44
N PRO A 299 31.30 2.08 1.43
CA PRO A 299 30.72 1.43 0.25
C PRO A 299 29.47 2.12 -0.31
N SER A 300 28.69 2.77 0.54
CA SER A 300 27.46 3.45 0.14
C SER A 300 27.66 4.87 -0.43
N MET A 301 28.90 5.39 -0.50
CA MET A 301 29.21 6.72 -1.02
C MET A 301 30.00 6.62 -2.33
N LEU A 302 29.37 6.97 -3.45
CA LEU A 302 30.01 7.06 -4.76
C LEU A 302 30.54 8.49 -5.01
N PRO A 303 31.53 8.64 -5.92
CA PRO A 303 32.05 9.95 -6.30
C PRO A 303 30.95 10.91 -6.75
N PHE A 304 31.04 12.15 -6.29
CA PHE A 304 30.11 13.21 -6.65
C PHE A 304 30.20 13.58 -8.13
N THR A 305 29.05 13.81 -8.76
CA THR A 305 28.95 14.29 -10.14
C THR A 305 28.44 15.72 -10.16
N GLU A 306 29.36 16.69 -10.30
CA GLU A 306 29.06 18.13 -10.26
C GLU A 306 28.04 18.56 -11.32
N GLU A 307 28.10 17.99 -12.53
CA GLU A 307 27.20 18.33 -13.63
C GLU A 307 25.74 18.00 -13.30
N ASP A 308 25.48 16.88 -12.62
CA ASP A 308 24.14 16.48 -12.20
C ASP A 308 23.59 17.43 -11.10
N PHE A 309 24.46 18.01 -10.26
CA PHE A 309 24.07 18.88 -9.15
C PHE A 309 23.94 20.37 -9.54
N ALA A 310 24.61 20.82 -10.60
CA ALA A 310 24.68 22.24 -10.95
C ALA A 310 23.29 22.93 -11.06
N PRO A 311 22.24 22.34 -11.67
CA PRO A 311 20.91 22.94 -11.68
C PRO A 311 20.32 23.10 -10.27
N SER A 312 20.49 22.07 -9.43
CA SER A 312 20.03 22.05 -8.03
C SER A 312 20.68 23.16 -7.20
N TRP A 313 21.95 23.45 -7.45
CA TRP A 313 22.67 24.56 -6.82
C TRP A 313 22.07 25.93 -7.21
N GLU A 314 21.76 26.14 -8.49
CA GLU A 314 21.12 27.38 -8.95
C GLU A 314 19.73 27.57 -8.34
N HIS A 315 18.90 26.52 -8.31
CA HIS A 315 17.58 26.57 -7.66
C HIS A 315 17.69 26.83 -6.15
N SER A 316 18.69 26.24 -5.49
CA SER A 316 18.96 26.49 -4.08
C SER A 316 19.30 27.97 -3.80
N LYS A 317 20.09 28.63 -4.66
CA LYS A 317 20.41 30.08 -4.54
C LYS A 317 19.22 31.01 -4.82
N VAL A 318 18.22 30.53 -5.55
CA VAL A 318 16.97 31.25 -5.76
C VAL A 318 16.11 31.19 -4.51
N LEU A 319 15.95 30.01 -3.90
CA LEU A 319 15.16 29.83 -2.69
C LEU A 319 15.84 30.39 -1.43
N LEU A 320 17.15 30.21 -1.31
CA LEU A 320 17.97 30.59 -0.15
C LEU A 320 19.08 31.58 -0.60
N PRO A 321 18.81 32.90 -0.61
CA PRO A 321 19.74 33.89 -1.14
C PRO A 321 21.13 33.89 -0.48
N SER A 322 21.23 33.49 0.79
CA SER A 322 22.50 33.35 1.51
C SER A 322 23.47 32.36 0.86
N LEU A 323 22.98 31.44 0.03
CA LEU A 323 23.83 30.50 -0.72
C LEU A 323 24.58 31.15 -1.90
N ARG A 324 24.22 32.38 -2.31
CA ARG A 324 24.87 33.05 -3.46
C ARG A 324 26.35 33.35 -3.24
N GLU A 325 26.73 33.60 -1.99
CA GLU A 325 28.11 33.85 -1.58
C GLU A 325 28.82 32.58 -1.07
N ALA A 326 28.07 31.49 -0.90
CA ALA A 326 28.59 30.21 -0.42
C ALA A 326 29.22 29.40 -1.55
N LYS A 327 29.98 28.38 -1.16
CA LYS A 327 30.53 27.37 -2.07
C LYS A 327 30.12 25.97 -1.64
N ILE A 328 30.12 25.05 -2.58
CA ILE A 328 30.07 23.62 -2.30
C ILE A 328 31.43 23.23 -1.69
N GLU A 329 31.41 22.64 -0.50
CA GLU A 329 32.62 22.17 0.20
C GLU A 329 32.86 20.69 -0.06
N SER A 330 31.79 19.89 -0.01
CA SER A 330 31.85 18.45 -0.26
C SER A 330 30.52 17.95 -0.83
N GLY A 331 30.56 16.92 -1.66
CA GLY A 331 29.39 16.21 -2.16
C GLY A 331 29.68 14.74 -2.36
N PHE A 332 28.62 13.94 -2.46
CA PHE A 332 28.70 12.52 -2.80
C PHE A 332 27.39 12.04 -3.44
N ASN A 333 27.46 10.89 -4.11
CA ASN A 333 26.29 10.18 -4.64
C ASN A 333 26.01 8.98 -3.72
N GLY A 334 25.05 9.11 -2.80
CA GLY A 334 24.75 8.14 -1.73
C GLY A 334 23.77 7.06 -2.18
N VAL A 335 24.15 5.79 -2.03
CA VAL A 335 23.37 4.63 -2.46
C VAL A 335 22.36 4.20 -1.39
N PHE A 336 21.10 4.03 -1.79
CA PHE A 336 20.03 3.42 -0.99
C PHE A 336 19.04 2.67 -1.92
N SER A 337 17.85 2.30 -1.42
CA SER A 337 16.91 1.43 -2.15
C SER A 337 15.64 2.14 -2.59
N PHE A 338 15.17 1.81 -3.80
CA PHE A 338 13.81 2.06 -4.27
C PHE A 338 13.09 0.74 -4.55
N THR A 339 11.76 0.78 -4.58
CA THR A 339 10.88 -0.36 -4.91
C THR A 339 9.86 0.06 -5.97
N PRO A 340 9.18 -0.89 -6.64
CA PRO A 340 8.22 -0.58 -7.71
C PRO A 340 7.02 0.30 -7.34
N ASP A 341 6.69 0.39 -6.05
CA ASP A 341 5.58 1.17 -5.51
C ASP A 341 6.01 2.19 -4.43
N GLY A 342 7.31 2.27 -4.12
CA GLY A 342 7.87 3.14 -3.09
C GLY A 342 7.67 2.67 -1.65
N GLY A 343 6.97 1.55 -1.42
CA GLY A 343 6.78 0.96 -0.10
C GLY A 343 7.96 0.09 0.35
N PRO A 344 8.15 -0.12 1.67
CA PRO A 344 9.17 -1.03 2.17
C PRO A 344 8.84 -2.49 1.83
N LEU A 345 9.80 -3.39 2.11
CA LEU A 345 9.66 -4.83 1.92
C LEU A 345 9.82 -5.55 3.26
N VAL A 346 8.71 -6.06 3.79
CA VAL A 346 8.65 -6.74 5.08
C VAL A 346 7.96 -8.09 4.90
N GLY A 347 8.48 -9.16 5.49
CA GLY A 347 7.76 -10.44 5.53
C GLY A 347 8.65 -11.66 5.44
N GLU A 348 8.03 -12.83 5.59
CA GLU A 348 8.70 -14.13 5.51
C GLU A 348 8.83 -14.59 4.05
N SER A 349 9.96 -15.23 3.71
CA SER A 349 10.16 -15.89 2.43
C SER A 349 9.11 -16.98 2.18
N GLN A 350 8.72 -17.14 0.92
CA GLN A 350 7.90 -18.26 0.45
C GLN A 350 8.73 -19.53 0.24
N GLN A 351 10.04 -19.39 0.03
CA GLN A 351 10.95 -20.48 -0.31
C GLN A 351 11.51 -21.15 0.94
N VAL A 352 11.77 -20.38 2.00
CA VAL A 352 12.48 -20.85 3.20
C VAL A 352 11.82 -20.31 4.46
N ALA A 353 11.17 -21.19 5.22
CA ALA A 353 10.52 -20.83 6.48
C ALA A 353 11.55 -20.38 7.52
N GLY A 354 11.22 -19.34 8.29
CA GLY A 354 12.13 -18.71 9.24
C GLY A 354 13.10 -17.70 8.63
N PHE A 355 13.15 -17.52 7.30
CA PHE A 355 13.88 -16.42 6.67
C PHE A 355 12.93 -15.25 6.42
N TRP A 356 13.25 -14.09 6.97
CA TRP A 356 12.45 -12.87 6.89
C TRP A 356 13.26 -11.74 6.25
N ILE A 357 12.58 -10.75 5.72
CA ILE A 357 13.19 -9.50 5.26
C ILE A 357 12.54 -8.29 5.92
N ALA A 358 13.33 -7.24 6.10
CA ALA A 358 12.92 -5.91 6.51
C ALA A 358 13.83 -4.89 5.81
N GLU A 359 13.51 -4.58 4.56
CA GLU A 359 14.40 -3.90 3.60
C GLU A 359 13.71 -2.76 2.87
N ALA A 360 14.52 -1.95 2.15
CA ALA A 360 14.07 -0.71 1.51
C ALA A 360 13.34 0.25 2.48
N VAL A 361 13.88 0.40 3.69
CA VAL A 361 13.30 1.21 4.76
C VAL A 361 14.10 2.51 4.93
N TRP A 362 13.42 3.64 4.78
CA TRP A 362 13.97 4.96 5.12
C TRP A 362 14.28 5.07 6.61
N VAL A 363 15.27 5.88 7.00
CA VAL A 363 15.53 6.21 8.42
C VAL A 363 14.24 6.67 9.11
N THR A 364 13.43 7.48 8.43
CA THR A 364 12.10 7.95 8.86
C THR A 364 11.22 6.85 9.44
N HIS A 365 11.23 5.64 8.89
CA HIS A 365 10.31 4.56 9.25
C HIS A 365 11.00 3.42 10.02
N SER A 366 12.30 3.54 10.27
CA SER A 366 13.18 2.43 10.67
C SER A 366 12.78 1.75 11.98
N ALA A 367 12.54 2.53 13.04
CA ALA A 367 12.12 1.98 14.32
C ALA A 367 10.69 1.44 14.27
N GLY A 368 9.80 2.08 13.50
CA GLY A 368 8.44 1.59 13.26
C GLY A 368 8.44 0.22 12.61
N VAL A 369 9.19 0.05 11.51
CA VAL A 369 9.31 -1.24 10.83
C VAL A 369 9.92 -2.30 11.74
N ALA A 370 10.99 -1.96 12.46
CA ALA A 370 11.61 -2.87 13.41
C ALA A 370 10.64 -3.35 14.50
N ARG A 371 9.84 -2.45 15.07
CA ARG A 371 8.78 -2.79 16.03
C ARG A 371 7.75 -3.73 15.40
N ALA A 372 7.26 -3.40 14.22
CA ALA A 372 6.24 -4.18 13.53
C ALA A 372 6.74 -5.61 13.23
N VAL A 373 7.99 -5.76 12.78
CA VAL A 373 8.63 -7.07 12.56
C VAL A 373 8.81 -7.83 13.87
N ALA A 374 9.29 -7.17 14.94
CA ALA A 374 9.41 -7.81 16.24
C ALA A 374 8.06 -8.32 16.77
N GLN A 375 6.98 -7.56 16.59
CA GLN A 375 5.63 -7.97 16.95
C GLN A 375 5.14 -9.16 16.11
N LEU A 376 5.40 -9.16 14.80
CA LEU A 376 5.08 -10.32 13.95
C LEU A 376 5.82 -11.59 14.41
N LEU A 377 7.10 -11.49 14.75
CA LEU A 377 7.91 -12.64 15.17
C LEU A 377 7.52 -13.16 16.57
N VAL A 378 7.29 -12.26 17.51
CA VAL A 378 7.03 -12.61 18.92
C VAL A 378 5.54 -12.87 19.17
N ASP A 379 4.69 -11.95 18.72
CA ASP A 379 3.26 -11.91 19.04
C ASP A 379 2.39 -12.54 17.93
N GLY A 380 2.98 -12.79 16.75
CA GLY A 380 2.28 -13.33 15.58
C GLY A 380 1.40 -12.31 14.86
N ARG A 381 1.47 -11.02 15.23
CA ARG A 381 0.73 -9.91 14.60
C ARG A 381 1.44 -8.58 14.84
N SER A 382 1.24 -7.61 13.96
CA SER A 382 1.67 -6.21 14.15
C SER A 382 0.50 -5.35 14.65
N ASP A 383 0.81 -4.28 15.40
CA ASP A 383 -0.18 -3.24 15.73
C ASP A 383 -0.51 -2.37 14.51
N ALA A 384 0.48 -2.13 13.65
CA ALA A 384 0.33 -1.41 12.39
C ALA A 384 -0.07 -2.37 11.25
N GLU A 385 -0.94 -1.95 10.34
CA GLU A 385 -1.36 -2.74 9.18
C GLU A 385 -0.30 -2.73 8.07
N LEU A 386 0.21 -3.91 7.69
CA LEU A 386 1.38 -4.03 6.82
C LEU A 386 1.09 -4.53 5.40
N HIS A 387 -0.16 -4.66 4.92
CA HIS A 387 -0.41 -5.21 3.57
C HIS A 387 0.32 -4.44 2.44
N GLY A 388 0.46 -3.12 2.57
CA GLY A 388 1.23 -2.28 1.63
C GLY A 388 2.75 -2.34 1.83
N CYS A 389 3.22 -3.01 2.89
CA CYS A 389 4.62 -3.24 3.22
C CYS A 389 5.04 -4.69 3.00
N ASP A 390 4.08 -5.62 2.92
CA ASP A 390 4.35 -7.04 2.80
C ASP A 390 5.03 -7.36 1.47
N VAL A 391 6.17 -8.04 1.49
CA VAL A 391 6.95 -8.37 0.29
C VAL A 391 6.17 -9.26 -0.69
N ASN A 392 5.25 -10.07 -0.20
CA ASN A 392 4.49 -11.02 -1.00
C ASN A 392 3.28 -10.36 -1.70
N ARG A 393 3.13 -9.03 -1.61
CA ARG A 393 2.04 -8.27 -2.27
C ARG A 393 2.15 -8.21 -3.79
N PHE A 394 3.38 -8.36 -4.32
CA PHE A 394 3.67 -8.26 -5.75
C PHE A 394 3.28 -9.52 -6.51
N ASP A 395 2.70 -9.37 -7.70
CA ASP A 395 2.56 -10.47 -8.65
C ASP A 395 3.93 -10.80 -9.30
N GLU A 396 4.07 -12.02 -9.84
CA GLU A 396 5.35 -12.54 -10.39
C GLU A 396 6.04 -11.55 -11.35
N ILE A 397 5.30 -10.97 -12.30
CA ILE A 397 5.84 -10.02 -13.29
C ILE A 397 6.41 -8.76 -12.65
N GLU A 398 5.84 -8.33 -11.52
CA GLU A 398 6.22 -7.12 -10.79
C GLU A 398 7.54 -7.30 -10.01
N THR A 399 7.99 -8.54 -9.85
CA THR A 399 9.27 -8.88 -9.21
C THR A 399 10.42 -9.08 -10.19
N THR A 400 10.14 -9.08 -11.51
CA THR A 400 11.19 -9.28 -12.52
C THR A 400 12.19 -8.14 -12.54
N LYS A 401 13.47 -8.44 -12.82
CA LYS A 401 14.56 -7.44 -12.83
C LYS A 401 14.26 -6.24 -13.74
N ALA A 402 13.61 -6.46 -14.88
CA ALA A 402 13.24 -5.39 -15.81
C ALA A 402 12.15 -4.48 -15.22
N TYR A 403 11.07 -5.06 -14.69
CA TYR A 403 9.98 -4.28 -14.07
C TYR A 403 10.50 -3.50 -12.86
N VAL A 404 11.23 -4.15 -11.95
CA VAL A 404 11.81 -3.52 -10.76
C VAL A 404 12.73 -2.38 -11.15
N SER A 405 13.61 -2.58 -12.14
CA SER A 405 14.52 -1.54 -12.61
C SER A 405 13.77 -0.31 -13.15
N GLU A 406 12.80 -0.52 -14.04
CA GLU A 406 12.07 0.57 -14.69
C GLU A 406 11.20 1.35 -13.72
N THR A 407 10.38 0.64 -12.93
CA THR A 407 9.40 1.26 -12.03
C THR A 407 10.03 1.89 -10.78
N SER A 408 11.15 1.35 -10.29
CA SER A 408 11.89 1.97 -9.19
C SER A 408 12.58 3.26 -9.66
N GLN A 409 13.12 3.29 -10.88
CA GLN A 409 13.65 4.52 -11.48
C GLN A 409 12.57 5.56 -11.72
N GLN A 410 11.39 5.17 -12.22
CA GLN A 410 10.25 6.07 -12.31
C GLN A 410 9.86 6.61 -10.92
N SER A 411 9.84 5.76 -9.89
CA SER A 411 9.53 6.17 -8.51
C SER A 411 10.55 7.15 -7.95
N PHE A 412 11.82 7.07 -8.36
CA PHE A 412 12.84 8.10 -8.06
C PHE A 412 12.52 9.43 -8.73
N VAL A 413 12.20 9.41 -10.03
CA VAL A 413 11.86 10.63 -10.78
C VAL A 413 10.63 11.32 -10.20
N GLU A 414 9.62 10.55 -9.81
CA GLU A 414 8.32 11.07 -9.36
C GLU A 414 8.24 11.23 -7.83
N ILE A 415 9.36 11.09 -7.09
CA ILE A 415 9.34 10.98 -5.62
C ILE A 415 8.68 12.17 -4.93
N TYR A 416 8.86 13.38 -5.46
CA TYR A 416 8.33 14.64 -4.91
C TYR A 416 7.21 15.25 -5.75
N ASP A 417 6.79 14.62 -6.84
CA ASP A 417 5.71 15.10 -7.69
C ASP A 417 4.37 15.18 -6.96
N VAL A 418 3.53 16.15 -7.37
CA VAL A 418 2.11 16.16 -6.99
C VAL A 418 1.38 15.10 -7.80
N ARG A 419 1.11 13.94 -7.20
CA ARG A 419 0.47 12.82 -7.89
C ARG A 419 -0.99 12.65 -7.49
N HIS A 420 -1.84 12.42 -8.49
CA HIS A 420 -3.22 12.01 -8.29
C HIS A 420 -3.28 10.53 -7.84
N PRO A 421 -4.19 10.12 -6.94
CA PRO A 421 -4.27 8.73 -6.46
C PRO A 421 -4.49 7.67 -7.55
N LEU A 422 -5.01 8.09 -8.71
CA LEU A 422 -5.23 7.24 -9.89
C LEU A 422 -4.22 7.45 -11.02
N GLN A 423 -3.15 8.22 -10.80
CA GLN A 423 -2.12 8.46 -11.81
C GLN A 423 -1.48 7.11 -12.22
N PRO A 424 -1.64 6.67 -13.48
CA PRO A 424 -1.04 5.43 -13.92
C PRO A 424 0.46 5.62 -14.19
N LYS A 425 1.20 4.52 -14.14
CA LYS A 425 2.48 4.42 -14.83
C LYS A 425 2.22 4.53 -16.34
N LEU A 426 3.08 5.24 -17.07
CA LEU A 426 3.02 5.28 -18.54
C LEU A 426 3.79 4.11 -19.16
N SER A 427 4.78 3.57 -18.43
CA SER A 427 5.55 2.40 -18.80
C SER A 427 6.05 1.70 -17.52
N PRO A 428 6.14 0.36 -17.48
CA PRO A 428 5.66 -0.58 -18.50
C PRO A 428 4.13 -0.71 -18.46
N ARG A 429 3.51 -0.98 -19.61
CA ARG A 429 2.05 -1.17 -19.80
C ARG A 429 1.79 -2.34 -20.75
N ASP A 430 0.53 -2.77 -20.84
CA ASP A 430 0.09 -3.90 -21.66
C ASP A 430 0.78 -5.24 -21.28
N LEU A 431 1.25 -5.39 -20.03
CA LEU A 431 1.94 -6.60 -19.55
C LEU A 431 0.98 -7.78 -19.35
N ARG A 432 -0.19 -7.53 -18.74
CA ARG A 432 -1.26 -8.51 -18.56
C ARG A 432 -2.55 -7.93 -19.12
N VAL A 433 -3.13 -8.61 -20.10
CA VAL A 433 -4.35 -8.18 -20.78
C VAL A 433 -5.35 -9.32 -20.80
N SER A 434 -6.64 -9.01 -20.66
CA SER A 434 -7.68 -10.05 -20.73
C SER A 434 -7.89 -10.51 -22.19
N PRO A 435 -8.54 -11.66 -22.41
CA PRO A 435 -8.92 -12.11 -23.76
C PRO A 435 -9.85 -11.13 -24.51
N PHE A 436 -10.42 -10.14 -23.82
CA PHE A 436 -11.33 -9.16 -24.39
C PHE A 436 -10.60 -7.92 -24.91
N HIS A 437 -9.29 -7.79 -24.65
CA HIS A 437 -8.52 -6.59 -24.87
C HIS A 437 -8.65 -5.98 -26.27
N ALA A 438 -8.67 -6.81 -27.33
CA ALA A 438 -8.88 -6.33 -28.70
C ALA A 438 -10.25 -5.64 -28.86
N ARG A 439 -11.33 -6.23 -28.33
CA ARG A 439 -12.67 -5.65 -28.34
C ARG A 439 -12.77 -4.42 -27.47
N GLN A 440 -12.08 -4.42 -26.33
CA GLN A 440 -12.02 -3.25 -25.45
C GLN A 440 -11.34 -2.07 -26.15
N LYS A 441 -10.25 -2.31 -26.91
CA LYS A 441 -9.61 -1.29 -27.75
C LYS A 441 -10.54 -0.80 -28.87
N GLU A 442 -11.26 -1.69 -29.55
CA GLU A 442 -12.28 -1.33 -30.56
C GLU A 442 -13.38 -0.43 -29.98
N LEU A 443 -13.75 -0.62 -28.71
CA LEU A 443 -14.72 0.19 -27.98
C LEU A 443 -14.13 1.48 -27.37
N GLY A 444 -12.84 1.74 -27.61
CA GLY A 444 -12.13 2.91 -27.08
C GLY A 444 -12.00 2.87 -25.55
N ALA A 445 -11.60 1.74 -24.99
CA ALA A 445 -11.37 1.62 -23.55
C ALA A 445 -10.27 2.59 -23.07
N PHE A 446 -10.58 3.37 -22.04
CA PHE A 446 -9.58 4.11 -21.29
C PHE A 446 -9.01 3.20 -20.21
N PHE A 447 -7.77 2.75 -20.37
CA PHE A 447 -7.14 1.81 -19.46
C PHE A 447 -6.32 2.50 -18.37
N LEU A 448 -6.58 2.14 -17.12
CA LEU A 448 -5.61 2.25 -16.03
C LEU A 448 -5.09 0.85 -15.68
N GLU A 449 -4.00 0.81 -14.92
CA GLU A 449 -3.32 -0.43 -14.55
C GLU A 449 -3.37 -0.66 -13.03
N ALA A 450 -3.36 -1.92 -12.60
CA ALA A 450 -2.74 -2.33 -11.33
C ALA A 450 -2.40 -3.82 -11.40
N HIS A 451 -1.35 -4.20 -10.68
CA HIS A 451 -0.81 -5.56 -10.70
C HIS A 451 -0.53 -6.06 -12.12
N ALA A 452 0.01 -5.16 -12.94
CA ALA A 452 0.30 -5.28 -14.37
C ALA A 452 -0.91 -5.55 -15.29
N TRP A 453 -2.15 -5.56 -14.78
CA TRP A 453 -3.35 -5.73 -15.59
C TRP A 453 -3.84 -4.43 -16.18
N GLU A 454 -4.13 -4.42 -17.49
CA GLU A 454 -4.89 -3.38 -18.16
C GLU A 454 -6.38 -3.47 -17.82
N ARG A 455 -6.94 -2.38 -17.26
CA ARG A 455 -8.31 -2.35 -16.72
C ARG A 455 -9.09 -1.16 -17.28
N PRO A 456 -10.13 -1.39 -18.09
CA PRO A 456 -10.99 -0.31 -18.59
C PRO A 456 -11.68 0.44 -17.45
N HIS A 457 -11.48 1.75 -17.38
CA HIS A 457 -12.20 2.63 -16.46
C HIS A 457 -13.52 3.14 -17.05
N TRP A 458 -13.57 3.33 -18.37
CA TRP A 458 -14.78 3.55 -19.18
C TRP A 458 -14.46 3.22 -20.65
N TYR A 459 -15.48 3.26 -21.51
CA TYR A 459 -15.35 3.03 -22.96
C TYR A 459 -15.85 4.24 -23.76
N GLU A 460 -15.03 4.80 -24.65
CA GLU A 460 -15.38 5.96 -25.48
C GLU A 460 -16.59 5.70 -26.39
N ALA A 461 -16.84 4.46 -26.80
CA ALA A 461 -18.04 4.07 -27.54
C ALA A 461 -19.35 4.46 -26.82
N ASN A 462 -19.31 4.61 -25.49
CA ASN A 462 -20.44 5.01 -24.67
C ASN A 462 -20.64 6.54 -24.59
N ALA A 463 -19.80 7.36 -25.24
CA ALA A 463 -19.92 8.83 -25.21
C ALA A 463 -21.29 9.35 -25.67
N ARG A 464 -21.96 8.63 -26.59
CA ARG A 464 -23.33 8.97 -27.02
C ARG A 464 -24.34 8.93 -25.87
N LEU A 465 -24.15 8.03 -24.89
CA LEU A 465 -25.07 7.86 -23.77
C LEU A 465 -25.12 9.10 -22.89
N VAL A 466 -24.02 9.86 -22.81
CA VAL A 466 -23.97 11.11 -22.04
C VAL A 466 -25.02 12.11 -22.55
N LYS A 467 -25.28 12.14 -23.87
CA LYS A 467 -26.31 13.00 -24.48
C LYS A 467 -27.73 12.46 -24.29
N GLU A 468 -27.87 11.15 -24.06
CA GLU A 468 -29.13 10.44 -23.86
C GLU A 468 -29.50 10.31 -22.37
N LEU A 469 -28.61 10.72 -21.45
CA LEU A 469 -28.82 10.60 -20.01
C LEU A 469 -30.09 11.34 -19.58
N PRO A 470 -31.03 10.66 -18.89
CA PRO A 470 -32.14 11.35 -18.24
C PRO A 470 -31.62 12.40 -17.26
N THR A 471 -32.38 13.47 -17.04
CA THR A 471 -31.97 14.60 -16.18
C THR A 471 -31.46 14.14 -14.81
N ASP A 472 -32.13 13.17 -14.19
CA ASP A 472 -31.77 12.66 -12.86
C ASP A 472 -30.43 11.89 -12.82
N TRP A 473 -29.88 11.50 -13.98
CA TRP A 473 -28.60 10.79 -14.09
C TRP A 473 -27.44 11.69 -14.52
N GLN A 474 -27.69 12.95 -14.83
CA GLN A 474 -26.64 13.88 -15.26
C GLN A 474 -25.82 14.32 -14.03
N PRO A 475 -24.54 13.95 -13.93
CA PRO A 475 -23.72 14.36 -12.80
C PRO A 475 -23.40 15.86 -12.90
N PRO A 476 -23.18 16.55 -11.76
CA PRO A 476 -22.69 17.92 -11.77
C PRO A 476 -21.26 17.99 -12.31
N SER A 477 -20.81 19.20 -12.64
CA SER A 477 -19.40 19.45 -12.97
C SER A 477 -18.50 19.10 -11.78
N ARG A 478 -17.33 18.53 -12.06
CA ARG A 478 -16.28 18.27 -11.07
C ARG A 478 -15.25 19.39 -11.03
N ASP A 479 -14.57 19.53 -9.90
CA ASP A 479 -13.35 20.33 -9.84
C ASP A 479 -12.21 19.66 -10.61
N ALA A 480 -11.12 20.40 -10.85
CA ALA A 480 -10.01 19.93 -11.67
C ALA A 480 -9.40 18.62 -11.14
N TRP A 481 -9.26 18.49 -9.82
CA TRP A 481 -8.61 17.34 -9.19
C TRP A 481 -9.47 16.07 -9.29
N SER A 482 -10.73 16.14 -8.85
CA SER A 482 -11.67 15.01 -8.91
C SER A 482 -12.13 14.67 -10.34
N ALA A 483 -11.81 15.52 -11.33
CA ALA A 483 -11.99 15.26 -12.76
C ALA A 483 -10.83 14.50 -13.41
N MET A 484 -9.64 14.44 -12.78
CA MET A 484 -8.52 13.65 -13.31
C MET A 484 -8.89 12.17 -13.33
N PHE A 485 -8.58 11.48 -14.43
CA PHE A 485 -8.88 10.06 -14.63
C PHE A 485 -10.37 9.70 -14.44
N HIS A 486 -11.26 10.65 -14.73
CA HIS A 486 -12.70 10.49 -14.66
C HIS A 486 -13.35 10.96 -15.97
N SER A 487 -14.50 10.36 -16.32
CA SER A 487 -15.31 10.75 -17.47
C SER A 487 -16.81 10.71 -17.13
N PRO A 488 -17.62 11.68 -17.60
CA PRO A 488 -19.09 11.62 -17.52
C PRO A 488 -19.69 10.35 -18.17
N ILE A 489 -18.93 9.67 -19.03
CA ILE A 489 -19.30 8.37 -19.60
C ILE A 489 -19.65 7.35 -18.52
N ALA A 490 -18.98 7.39 -17.36
CA ALA A 490 -19.26 6.49 -16.24
C ALA A 490 -20.72 6.60 -15.76
N ALA A 491 -21.36 7.77 -15.86
CA ALA A 491 -22.77 7.94 -15.55
C ALA A 491 -23.67 7.21 -16.57
N GLY A 492 -23.32 7.26 -17.86
CA GLY A 492 -24.00 6.50 -18.92
C GLY A 492 -23.88 5.00 -18.73
N GLU A 493 -22.69 4.53 -18.33
CA GLU A 493 -22.43 3.13 -18.04
C GLU A 493 -23.20 2.63 -16.80
N ALA A 494 -23.23 3.44 -15.73
CA ALA A 494 -24.03 3.20 -14.54
C ALA A 494 -25.53 3.13 -14.88
N TRP A 495 -26.03 4.09 -15.65
CA TRP A 495 -27.43 4.14 -16.09
C TRP A 495 -27.82 2.89 -16.86
N LYS A 496 -27.02 2.45 -17.83
CA LYS A 496 -27.29 1.23 -18.61
C LYS A 496 -27.16 -0.03 -17.78
N THR A 497 -26.21 -0.10 -16.83
CA THR A 497 -26.14 -1.21 -15.88
C THR A 497 -27.44 -1.34 -15.08
N ARG A 498 -28.01 -0.20 -14.64
CA ARG A 498 -29.21 -0.14 -13.80
C ARG A 498 -30.53 -0.33 -14.56
N THR A 499 -30.54 -0.13 -15.89
CA THR A 499 -31.78 -0.08 -16.69
C THR A 499 -31.81 -1.03 -17.89
N ALA A 500 -30.68 -1.62 -18.27
CA ALA A 500 -30.53 -2.52 -19.41
C ALA A 500 -29.64 -3.72 -19.05
N VAL A 501 -28.49 -3.88 -19.70
CA VAL A 501 -27.49 -4.91 -19.41
C VAL A 501 -26.09 -4.39 -19.78
N ALA A 502 -25.11 -4.70 -18.95
CA ALA A 502 -23.71 -4.33 -19.14
C ALA A 502 -22.78 -5.53 -18.96
N MET A 503 -21.67 -5.51 -19.70
CA MET A 503 -20.57 -6.46 -19.63
C MET A 503 -19.36 -5.81 -18.96
N TYR A 504 -18.93 -6.35 -17.82
CA TYR A 504 -17.76 -5.92 -17.08
C TYR A 504 -16.64 -6.96 -17.22
N ASP A 505 -15.40 -6.49 -17.44
CA ASP A 505 -14.23 -7.38 -17.40
C ASP A 505 -13.80 -7.60 -15.95
N MET A 506 -14.06 -8.82 -15.46
CA MET A 506 -13.70 -9.27 -14.12
C MET A 506 -12.47 -10.20 -14.15
N THR A 507 -11.78 -10.30 -15.29
CA THR A 507 -10.56 -11.10 -15.44
C THR A 507 -9.49 -10.77 -14.41
N PRO A 508 -9.21 -9.50 -14.06
CA PRO A 508 -8.16 -9.16 -13.10
C PRO A 508 -8.45 -9.54 -11.63
N LEU A 509 -9.68 -9.94 -11.28
CA LEU A 509 -9.98 -10.42 -9.92
C LEU A 509 -9.18 -11.69 -9.65
N LYS A 510 -8.37 -11.70 -8.57
CA LYS A 510 -7.52 -12.85 -8.19
C LYS A 510 -8.39 -14.09 -8.03
N ARG A 511 -8.03 -15.15 -8.75
CA ARG A 511 -8.71 -16.45 -8.74
C ARG A 511 -7.76 -17.54 -8.30
N ILE A 512 -8.08 -18.15 -7.18
CA ILE A 512 -7.32 -19.25 -6.61
C ILE A 512 -8.18 -20.51 -6.70
N GLU A 513 -7.64 -21.57 -7.29
CA GLU A 513 -8.19 -22.90 -7.19
C GLU A 513 -7.67 -23.59 -5.93
N VAL A 514 -8.57 -24.19 -5.15
CA VAL A 514 -8.23 -25.03 -4.00
C VAL A 514 -8.84 -26.40 -4.23
N SER A 515 -8.00 -27.42 -4.36
CA SER A 515 -8.43 -28.79 -4.72
C SER A 515 -7.80 -29.86 -3.84
N GLY A 516 -8.38 -31.06 -3.85
CA GLY A 516 -7.89 -32.22 -3.11
C GLY A 516 -8.78 -32.63 -1.92
N PRO A 517 -8.59 -33.85 -1.38
CA PRO A 517 -9.45 -34.41 -0.33
C PRO A 517 -9.53 -33.53 0.93
N GLY A 518 -8.46 -32.79 1.26
CA GLY A 518 -8.41 -31.89 2.41
C GLY A 518 -9.03 -30.51 2.19
N ALA A 519 -9.45 -30.16 0.98
CA ALA A 519 -9.83 -28.79 0.61
C ALA A 519 -11.00 -28.23 1.45
N ILE A 520 -11.97 -29.08 1.83
CA ILE A 520 -13.11 -28.68 2.66
C ILE A 520 -12.62 -28.29 4.06
N GLU A 521 -11.84 -29.15 4.71
CA GLU A 521 -11.34 -28.91 6.07
C GLU A 521 -10.45 -27.67 6.11
N PHE A 522 -9.57 -27.54 5.12
CA PHE A 522 -8.70 -26.37 4.94
C PHE A 522 -9.50 -25.07 4.86
N LEU A 523 -10.43 -24.95 3.91
CA LEU A 523 -11.25 -23.73 3.78
C LEU A 523 -12.19 -23.55 4.97
N GLN A 524 -12.69 -24.63 5.57
CA GLN A 524 -13.49 -24.59 6.78
C GLN A 524 -12.67 -24.06 7.97
N ARG A 525 -11.36 -24.28 8.05
CA ARG A 525 -10.49 -23.71 9.10
C ARG A 525 -10.15 -22.24 8.84
N LEU A 526 -9.87 -21.86 7.60
CA LEU A 526 -9.34 -20.51 7.30
C LEU A 526 -10.41 -19.43 7.13
N THR A 527 -11.68 -19.81 6.95
CA THR A 527 -12.75 -18.86 6.65
C THR A 527 -13.79 -18.78 7.77
N THR A 528 -14.59 -17.73 7.82
CA THR A 528 -15.68 -17.56 8.81
C THR A 528 -17.00 -18.23 8.41
N GLY A 529 -17.15 -18.61 7.14
CA GLY A 529 -18.37 -19.16 6.54
C GLY A 529 -18.40 -20.68 6.53
N LYS A 530 -19.57 -21.29 6.30
CA LYS A 530 -19.67 -22.75 6.15
C LYS A 530 -19.25 -23.17 4.73
N MET A 531 -18.21 -24.00 4.63
CA MET A 531 -17.65 -24.51 3.36
C MET A 531 -18.18 -25.88 2.99
N ASP A 532 -18.52 -26.72 3.98
CA ASP A 532 -19.21 -27.99 3.73
C ASP A 532 -20.71 -27.77 3.40
N LYS A 533 -20.95 -27.35 2.16
CA LYS A 533 -22.26 -27.15 1.54
C LYS A 533 -22.38 -27.99 0.27
N SER A 534 -23.57 -28.15 -0.30
CA SER A 534 -23.72 -28.88 -1.56
C SER A 534 -22.88 -28.27 -2.68
N VAL A 535 -22.32 -29.12 -3.54
CA VAL A 535 -21.69 -28.72 -4.80
C VAL A 535 -22.63 -27.76 -5.54
N GLY A 536 -22.05 -26.70 -6.11
CA GLY A 536 -22.79 -25.60 -6.69
C GLY A 536 -23.03 -24.43 -5.73
N SER A 537 -22.57 -24.47 -4.48
CA SER A 537 -22.71 -23.34 -3.54
C SER A 537 -21.64 -22.28 -3.75
N VAL A 538 -22.04 -21.01 -3.69
CA VAL A 538 -21.15 -19.85 -3.56
C VAL A 538 -21.33 -19.27 -2.16
N THR A 539 -20.25 -18.80 -1.52
CA THR A 539 -20.28 -18.22 -0.17
C THR A 539 -19.35 -17.02 -0.09
N TYR A 540 -19.89 -15.87 0.29
CA TYR A 540 -19.10 -14.73 0.73
C TYR A 540 -18.67 -14.98 2.18
N THR A 541 -17.40 -14.80 2.47
CA THR A 541 -16.80 -15.14 3.77
C THR A 541 -15.58 -14.28 4.03
N LEU A 542 -15.07 -14.31 5.26
CA LEU A 542 -13.87 -13.57 5.66
C LEU A 542 -12.76 -14.57 6.00
N ALA A 543 -11.52 -14.19 5.73
CA ALA A 543 -10.34 -14.75 6.37
C ALA A 543 -9.88 -13.79 7.47
N LEU A 544 -9.69 -14.29 8.68
CA LEU A 544 -9.25 -13.50 9.83
C LEU A 544 -7.85 -13.91 10.28
N ASP A 545 -7.18 -13.03 11.00
CA ASP A 545 -6.04 -13.42 11.83
C ASP A 545 -6.51 -13.99 13.18
N LYS A 546 -5.57 -14.48 13.99
CA LYS A 546 -5.87 -15.07 15.30
C LYS A 546 -6.53 -14.09 16.28
N ALA A 547 -6.36 -12.80 16.08
CA ALA A 547 -6.94 -11.75 16.91
C ALA A 547 -8.23 -11.15 16.33
N GLY A 548 -8.78 -11.75 15.28
CA GLY A 548 -10.07 -11.37 14.69
C GLY A 548 -9.99 -10.21 13.70
N GLY A 549 -8.79 -9.74 13.35
CA GLY A 549 -8.56 -8.75 12.30
C GLY A 549 -8.87 -9.32 10.93
N ILE A 550 -9.46 -8.52 10.03
CA ILE A 550 -9.85 -8.98 8.69
C ILE A 550 -8.63 -9.02 7.77
N ARG A 551 -8.13 -10.23 7.51
CA ARG A 551 -7.04 -10.47 6.53
C ARG A 551 -7.52 -10.38 5.10
N SER A 552 -8.77 -10.76 4.83
CA SER A 552 -9.38 -10.67 3.50
C SER A 552 -10.87 -10.96 3.56
N ASP A 553 -11.60 -10.51 2.54
CA ASP A 553 -12.94 -11.00 2.22
C ASP A 553 -12.94 -11.78 0.90
N LEU A 554 -13.61 -12.93 0.89
CA LEU A 554 -13.45 -13.95 -0.14
C LEU A 554 -14.81 -14.41 -0.66
N THR A 555 -14.84 -14.80 -1.93
CA THR A 555 -15.97 -15.52 -2.52
C THR A 555 -15.55 -16.96 -2.83
N VAL A 556 -16.07 -17.92 -2.07
CA VAL A 556 -15.72 -19.35 -2.21
C VAL A 556 -16.84 -20.10 -2.93
N ALA A 557 -16.49 -20.71 -4.05
CA ALA A 557 -17.38 -21.44 -4.95
C ALA A 557 -17.02 -22.93 -4.98
N ARG A 558 -17.92 -23.82 -4.54
CA ARG A 558 -17.72 -25.28 -4.52
C ARG A 558 -18.09 -25.87 -5.88
N LEU A 559 -17.09 -26.11 -6.74
CA LEU A 559 -17.23 -26.60 -8.11
C LEU A 559 -17.42 -28.11 -8.20
N GLY A 560 -16.84 -28.85 -7.25
CA GLY A 560 -16.92 -30.31 -7.15
C GLY A 560 -16.85 -30.78 -5.71
N GLU A 561 -16.76 -32.10 -5.50
CA GLU A 561 -16.65 -32.68 -4.16
C GLU A 561 -15.42 -32.13 -3.41
N HIS A 562 -14.30 -32.03 -4.12
CA HIS A 562 -12.98 -31.64 -3.64
C HIS A 562 -12.35 -30.53 -4.51
N LEU A 563 -13.16 -29.67 -5.11
CA LEU A 563 -12.71 -28.61 -5.99
C LEU A 563 -13.44 -27.31 -5.70
N PHE A 564 -12.68 -26.26 -5.42
CA PHE A 564 -13.17 -24.93 -5.10
C PHE A 564 -12.46 -23.88 -5.95
N GLN A 565 -13.20 -22.85 -6.34
CA GLN A 565 -12.64 -21.60 -6.85
C GLN A 565 -12.88 -20.51 -5.81
N VAL A 566 -11.85 -19.73 -5.51
CA VAL A 566 -11.86 -18.62 -4.55
C VAL A 566 -11.56 -17.33 -5.31
N GLY A 567 -12.53 -16.41 -5.31
CA GLY A 567 -12.29 -15.00 -5.65
C GLY A 567 -11.66 -14.31 -4.44
N ALA A 568 -10.46 -13.76 -4.63
CA ALA A 568 -9.59 -13.21 -3.59
C ALA A 568 -9.16 -11.77 -3.91
N ASN A 569 -8.46 -11.11 -2.99
CA ASN A 569 -8.08 -9.70 -3.12
C ASN A 569 -6.70 -9.49 -3.75
N GLY A 570 -5.78 -10.47 -3.68
CA GLY A 570 -4.45 -10.30 -4.26
C GLY A 570 -3.47 -11.42 -3.93
N ASN A 571 -2.18 -11.16 -4.13
CA ASN A 571 -1.14 -12.17 -3.95
C ASN A 571 -0.88 -12.51 -2.46
N LEU A 572 -1.28 -11.64 -1.54
CA LEU A 572 -1.24 -11.91 -0.10
C LEU A 572 -2.20 -13.03 0.32
N ASP A 573 -3.36 -13.15 -0.33
CA ASP A 573 -4.27 -14.27 -0.10
C ASP A 573 -3.68 -15.59 -0.61
N LEU A 574 -2.99 -15.53 -1.76
CA LEU A 574 -2.30 -16.69 -2.31
C LEU A 574 -1.17 -17.15 -1.38
N ASP A 575 -0.34 -16.21 -0.91
CA ASP A 575 0.73 -16.48 0.07
C ASP A 575 0.17 -17.13 1.34
N TYR A 576 -0.87 -16.54 1.94
CA TYR A 576 -1.50 -17.08 3.13
C TYR A 576 -2.04 -18.50 2.91
N PHE A 577 -2.69 -18.74 1.78
CA PHE A 577 -3.21 -20.05 1.44
C PHE A 577 -2.11 -21.09 1.27
N LEU A 578 -1.02 -20.74 0.58
CA LEU A 578 0.14 -21.61 0.40
C LEU A 578 0.80 -21.97 1.74
N ARG A 579 0.96 -21.01 2.66
CA ARG A 579 1.56 -21.25 3.98
C ARG A 579 0.70 -22.14 4.89
N GLU A 580 -0.61 -22.02 4.78
CA GLU A 580 -1.55 -22.78 5.61
C GLU A 580 -1.86 -24.18 5.07
N ALA A 581 -1.40 -24.49 3.84
CA ALA A 581 -1.63 -25.79 3.21
C ALA A 581 -0.89 -26.90 4.00
N PRO A 582 -1.53 -28.06 4.22
CA PRO A 582 -0.88 -29.16 4.92
C PRO A 582 0.24 -29.80 4.08
N ASP A 583 1.32 -30.22 4.76
CA ASP A 583 2.48 -30.88 4.14
C ASP A 583 2.18 -32.27 3.58
N ASP A 584 1.01 -32.85 3.88
CA ASP A 584 0.58 -34.17 3.38
C ASP A 584 0.07 -34.16 1.94
N HIS A 585 0.10 -32.99 1.29
CA HIS A 585 -0.38 -32.74 -0.07
C HIS A 585 -1.86 -33.08 -0.30
N SER A 586 -2.66 -33.15 0.76
CA SER A 586 -4.11 -33.33 0.67
C SER A 586 -4.84 -32.12 0.09
N VAL A 587 -4.16 -30.97 -0.02
CA VAL A 587 -4.64 -29.73 -0.62
C VAL A 587 -3.64 -29.23 -1.66
N GLN A 588 -4.13 -28.85 -2.84
CA GLN A 588 -3.38 -28.16 -3.88
C GLN A 588 -3.97 -26.77 -4.11
N ILE A 589 -3.11 -25.79 -4.30
CA ILE A 589 -3.47 -24.37 -4.41
C ILE A 589 -2.84 -23.82 -5.68
N ARG A 590 -3.65 -23.20 -6.55
CA ARG A 590 -3.18 -22.68 -7.84
C ARG A 590 -3.77 -21.30 -8.12
N ASP A 591 -2.94 -20.32 -8.45
CA ASP A 591 -3.43 -19.10 -9.08
C ASP A 591 -3.80 -19.41 -10.54
N ILE A 592 -5.09 -19.32 -10.85
CA ILE A 592 -5.63 -19.57 -12.20
C ILE A 592 -6.05 -18.27 -12.89
N THR A 593 -5.71 -17.11 -12.34
CA THR A 593 -6.15 -15.79 -12.83
C THR A 593 -5.73 -15.56 -14.28
N GLY A 594 -4.46 -15.79 -14.62
CA GLY A 594 -3.93 -15.55 -15.97
C GLY A 594 -4.36 -16.57 -17.02
N GLY A 595 -4.76 -17.79 -16.60
CA GLY A 595 -5.23 -18.84 -17.49
C GLY A 595 -6.75 -18.83 -17.74
N THR A 596 -7.48 -17.94 -17.06
CA THR A 596 -8.95 -17.85 -17.12
C THR A 596 -9.39 -16.41 -17.34
N CYS A 597 -10.65 -16.23 -17.73
CA CYS A 597 -11.26 -14.90 -17.81
C CYS A 597 -12.66 -14.90 -17.22
N CYS A 598 -13.17 -13.70 -16.93
CA CYS A 598 -14.52 -13.53 -16.37
C CYS A 598 -15.22 -12.32 -16.98
N VAL A 599 -16.47 -12.51 -17.41
CA VAL A 599 -17.38 -11.41 -17.77
C VAL A 599 -18.47 -11.31 -16.71
N GLY A 600 -18.58 -10.16 -16.06
CA GLY A 600 -19.75 -9.81 -15.26
C GLY A 600 -20.86 -9.32 -16.19
N VAL A 601 -21.90 -10.13 -16.38
CA VAL A 601 -23.08 -9.75 -17.17
C VAL A 601 -24.18 -9.34 -16.21
N TRP A 602 -24.39 -8.04 -16.04
CA TRP A 602 -25.28 -7.51 -15.02
C TRP A 602 -26.26 -6.46 -15.55
N GLY A 603 -27.48 -6.49 -15.02
CA GLY A 603 -28.55 -5.58 -15.33
C GLY A 603 -29.90 -6.30 -15.42
N PRO A 604 -31.02 -5.56 -15.41
CA PRO A 604 -32.35 -6.16 -15.46
C PRO A 604 -32.59 -7.06 -16.70
N LEU A 605 -31.87 -6.82 -17.81
CA LEU A 605 -31.99 -7.61 -19.05
C LEU A 605 -30.93 -8.71 -19.19
N ALA A 606 -30.13 -8.97 -18.14
CA ALA A 606 -29.05 -9.97 -18.20
C ALA A 606 -29.55 -11.37 -18.59
N ARG A 607 -30.73 -11.78 -18.10
CA ARG A 607 -31.33 -13.07 -18.44
C ARG A 607 -31.82 -13.12 -19.89
N ASP A 608 -32.41 -12.03 -20.37
CA ASP A 608 -32.87 -11.91 -21.76
C ASP A 608 -31.69 -11.98 -22.74
N LEU A 609 -30.48 -11.58 -22.30
CA LEU A 609 -29.25 -11.72 -23.07
C LEU A 609 -28.72 -13.16 -23.05
N VAL A 610 -28.57 -13.77 -21.87
CA VAL A 610 -27.84 -15.04 -21.73
C VAL A 610 -28.70 -16.25 -22.11
N GLN A 611 -29.98 -16.27 -21.73
CA GLN A 611 -30.83 -17.45 -21.91
C GLN A 611 -30.97 -17.92 -23.37
N PRO A 612 -31.15 -17.03 -24.37
CA PRO A 612 -31.25 -17.45 -25.78
C PRO A 612 -29.97 -18.09 -26.34
N LEU A 613 -28.82 -17.83 -25.71
CA LEU A 613 -27.53 -18.39 -26.12
C LEU A 613 -27.22 -19.74 -25.49
N SER A 614 -28.08 -20.24 -24.59
CA SER A 614 -27.83 -21.44 -23.81
C SER A 614 -29.02 -22.38 -23.79
N GLY A 615 -28.74 -23.68 -23.93
CA GLY A 615 -29.72 -24.73 -23.62
C GLY A 615 -29.89 -24.97 -22.12
N ASP A 616 -28.99 -24.43 -21.29
CA ASP A 616 -29.07 -24.51 -19.85
C ASP A 616 -30.06 -23.49 -19.28
N ASP A 617 -30.78 -23.87 -18.21
CA ASP A 617 -31.76 -22.99 -17.56
C ASP A 617 -31.08 -21.97 -16.62
N PHE A 618 -31.28 -20.67 -16.89
CA PHE A 618 -30.83 -19.50 -16.11
C PHE A 618 -31.99 -18.78 -15.37
N SER A 619 -33.15 -19.43 -15.27
CA SER A 619 -34.27 -18.98 -14.46
C SER A 619 -33.91 -18.92 -12.97
N HIS A 620 -34.73 -18.19 -12.21
CA HIS A 620 -34.55 -18.07 -10.77
C HIS A 620 -34.53 -19.43 -10.05
N GLU A 621 -35.38 -20.36 -10.46
CA GLU A 621 -35.50 -21.67 -9.83
C GLU A 621 -34.31 -22.58 -10.11
N ALA A 622 -33.78 -22.54 -11.34
CA ALA A 622 -32.66 -23.38 -11.74
C ALA A 622 -31.31 -22.88 -11.22
N LEU A 623 -31.11 -21.57 -11.17
CA LEU A 623 -29.88 -20.96 -10.66
C LEU A 623 -30.21 -19.87 -9.64
N LYS A 624 -30.36 -20.28 -8.37
CA LYS A 624 -30.67 -19.40 -7.25
C LYS A 624 -29.50 -18.48 -6.91
N TYR A 625 -29.78 -17.37 -6.23
CA TYR A 625 -28.75 -16.43 -5.78
C TYR A 625 -27.70 -17.14 -4.91
N PHE A 626 -26.41 -16.78 -5.06
CA PHE A 626 -25.28 -17.46 -4.40
C PHE A 626 -25.17 -18.96 -4.72
N ARG A 627 -25.57 -19.34 -5.94
CA ARG A 627 -25.29 -20.65 -6.53
C ARG A 627 -24.49 -20.47 -7.82
N LEU A 628 -23.79 -21.53 -8.19
CA LEU A 628 -23.15 -21.67 -9.48
C LEU A 628 -23.71 -22.86 -10.23
N LYS A 629 -23.51 -22.86 -11.55
CA LYS A 629 -23.66 -24.04 -12.39
C LYS A 629 -22.58 -24.08 -13.47
N GLN A 630 -22.23 -25.29 -13.89
CA GLN A 630 -21.56 -25.52 -15.15
C GLN A 630 -22.62 -25.44 -16.26
N ALA A 631 -22.34 -24.70 -17.33
CA ALA A 631 -23.28 -24.46 -18.44
C ALA A 631 -22.53 -24.26 -19.76
N HIS A 632 -23.27 -24.14 -20.85
CA HIS A 632 -22.73 -23.79 -22.16
C HIS A 632 -23.40 -22.54 -22.72
N ILE A 633 -22.61 -21.55 -23.15
CA ILE A 633 -23.11 -20.35 -23.83
C ILE A 633 -22.55 -20.36 -25.26
N ALA A 634 -23.43 -20.51 -26.25
CA ALA A 634 -23.08 -20.68 -27.65
C ALA A 634 -22.03 -21.80 -27.89
N GLY A 635 -22.13 -22.89 -27.12
CA GLY A 635 -21.21 -24.04 -27.16
C GLY A 635 -19.94 -23.88 -26.31
N ILE A 636 -19.70 -22.70 -25.72
CA ILE A 636 -18.52 -22.45 -24.86
C ILE A 636 -18.80 -22.98 -23.45
N PRO A 637 -17.93 -23.83 -22.88
CA PRO A 637 -18.07 -24.27 -21.50
C PRO A 637 -17.81 -23.10 -20.54
N VAL A 638 -18.75 -22.86 -19.63
CA VAL A 638 -18.65 -21.78 -18.64
C VAL A 638 -19.04 -22.26 -17.24
N THR A 639 -18.43 -21.63 -16.23
CA THR A 639 -18.95 -21.63 -14.86
C THR A 639 -19.68 -20.31 -14.63
N ALA A 640 -21.00 -20.36 -14.48
CA ALA A 640 -21.81 -19.18 -14.19
C ALA A 640 -22.13 -19.11 -12.69
N MET A 641 -21.71 -18.04 -12.03
CA MET A 641 -21.97 -17.79 -10.61
C MET A 641 -22.98 -16.64 -10.46
N ARG A 642 -24.08 -16.88 -9.73
CA ARG A 642 -25.13 -15.88 -9.56
C ARG A 642 -24.86 -14.97 -8.36
N LEU A 643 -24.06 -13.94 -8.61
CA LEU A 643 -23.81 -12.80 -7.75
C LEU A 643 -23.52 -11.55 -8.60
N SER A 644 -23.56 -10.38 -7.98
CA SER A 644 -23.28 -9.11 -8.65
C SER A 644 -22.71 -8.10 -7.68
N TYR A 645 -21.50 -7.65 -7.97
CA TYR A 645 -20.82 -6.59 -7.21
C TYR A 645 -21.42 -5.20 -7.46
N VAL A 646 -22.24 -5.06 -8.52
CA VAL A 646 -22.98 -3.82 -8.81
C VAL A 646 -24.43 -3.86 -8.33
N GLY A 647 -24.89 -4.98 -7.75
CA GLY A 647 -26.20 -5.10 -7.11
C GLY A 647 -27.39 -5.30 -8.06
N GLU A 648 -27.16 -5.81 -9.27
CA GLU A 648 -28.21 -6.10 -10.25
C GLU A 648 -28.35 -7.61 -10.50
N LEU A 649 -29.43 -8.00 -11.20
CA LEU A 649 -29.57 -9.35 -11.74
C LEU A 649 -28.36 -9.68 -12.66
N GLY A 650 -27.91 -10.94 -12.62
CA GLY A 650 -26.95 -11.47 -13.58
C GLY A 650 -25.95 -12.42 -12.94
N TRP A 651 -24.79 -12.56 -13.60
CA TRP A 651 -23.79 -13.57 -13.28
C TRP A 651 -22.37 -13.08 -13.53
N GLU A 652 -21.44 -13.61 -12.74
CA GLU A 652 -20.05 -13.75 -13.14
C GLU A 652 -19.93 -15.02 -13.99
N ILE A 653 -19.45 -14.88 -15.23
CA ILE A 653 -19.33 -15.96 -16.20
C ILE A 653 -17.86 -16.23 -16.48
N TYR A 654 -17.35 -17.33 -15.93
CA TYR A 654 -15.95 -17.75 -16.03
C TYR A 654 -15.74 -18.77 -17.15
N THR A 655 -14.60 -18.68 -17.84
CA THR A 655 -14.14 -19.69 -18.81
C THR A 655 -12.61 -19.68 -18.96
N SER A 656 -12.07 -20.63 -19.72
CA SER A 656 -10.65 -20.65 -20.12
C SER A 656 -10.33 -19.43 -20.98
N ALA A 657 -9.13 -18.86 -20.83
CA ALA A 657 -8.73 -17.67 -21.58
C ALA A 657 -8.86 -17.85 -23.12
N GLU A 658 -8.62 -19.06 -23.63
CA GLU A 658 -8.72 -19.40 -25.06
C GLU A 658 -10.13 -19.21 -25.64
N TYR A 659 -11.17 -19.33 -24.82
CA TYR A 659 -12.56 -19.12 -25.23
C TYR A 659 -13.08 -17.71 -24.96
N GLY A 660 -12.33 -16.91 -24.21
CA GLY A 660 -12.79 -15.62 -23.71
C GLY A 660 -13.24 -14.65 -24.79
N GLN A 661 -12.47 -14.51 -25.88
CA GLN A 661 -12.87 -13.63 -26.98
C GLN A 661 -14.18 -14.09 -27.64
N ARG A 662 -14.34 -15.39 -27.88
CA ARG A 662 -15.57 -15.93 -28.46
C ARG A 662 -16.77 -15.74 -27.53
N LEU A 663 -16.58 -15.89 -26.22
CA LEU A 663 -17.61 -15.64 -25.21
C LEU A 663 -18.05 -14.18 -25.23
N TRP A 664 -17.10 -13.25 -25.27
CA TRP A 664 -17.39 -11.83 -25.39
C TRP A 664 -18.20 -11.53 -26.64
N ASP A 665 -17.76 -12.01 -27.81
CA ASP A 665 -18.38 -11.70 -29.10
C ASP A 665 -19.84 -12.18 -29.18
N VAL A 666 -20.14 -13.39 -28.68
CA VAL A 666 -21.52 -13.92 -28.71
C VAL A 666 -22.45 -13.16 -27.76
N LEU A 667 -21.97 -12.79 -26.57
CA LEU A 667 -22.73 -11.98 -25.62
C LEU A 667 -22.97 -10.57 -26.18
N TRP A 668 -21.94 -9.99 -26.80
CA TRP A 668 -22.00 -8.68 -27.42
C TRP A 668 -23.01 -8.61 -28.56
N GLU A 669 -22.95 -9.56 -29.50
CA GLU A 669 -23.86 -9.65 -30.65
C GLU A 669 -25.31 -9.84 -30.19
N ALA A 670 -25.57 -10.81 -29.32
CA ALA A 670 -26.91 -11.09 -28.82
C ALA A 670 -27.50 -9.95 -27.97
N GLY A 671 -26.63 -9.19 -27.30
CA GLY A 671 -27.03 -8.06 -26.48
C GLY A 671 -27.34 -6.78 -27.26
N GLN A 672 -27.00 -6.68 -28.56
CA GLN A 672 -27.23 -5.45 -29.34
C GLN A 672 -28.71 -4.98 -29.32
N PRO A 673 -29.72 -5.85 -29.53
CA PRO A 673 -31.13 -5.44 -29.47
C PRO A 673 -31.58 -5.00 -28.06
N LEU A 674 -30.85 -5.42 -27.02
CA LEU A 674 -31.11 -5.08 -25.63
C LEU A 674 -30.36 -3.81 -25.19
N GLY A 675 -29.57 -3.21 -26.09
CA GLY A 675 -28.72 -2.06 -25.80
C GLY A 675 -27.57 -2.39 -24.85
N VAL A 676 -26.98 -3.58 -24.98
CA VAL A 676 -25.80 -3.99 -24.21
C VAL A 676 -24.66 -2.98 -24.38
N ILE A 677 -23.90 -2.79 -23.30
CA ILE A 677 -22.68 -1.99 -23.31
C ILE A 677 -21.54 -2.74 -22.63
N ALA A 678 -20.31 -2.36 -22.94
CA ALA A 678 -19.19 -2.63 -22.06
C ALA A 678 -19.14 -1.53 -21.01
N ALA A 679 -18.89 -1.87 -19.76
CA ALA A 679 -18.84 -0.92 -18.66
C ALA A 679 -17.55 -1.08 -17.85
N GLY A 680 -16.98 0.05 -17.44
CA GLY A 680 -15.66 0.13 -16.85
C GLY A 680 -15.67 0.33 -15.33
N ARG A 681 -14.47 0.37 -14.77
CA ARG A 681 -14.24 0.38 -13.32
C ARG A 681 -14.75 1.64 -12.61
N ALA A 682 -14.88 2.77 -13.32
CA ALA A 682 -15.45 3.99 -12.74
C ALA A 682 -16.94 3.81 -12.37
N ALA A 683 -17.74 3.26 -13.28
CA ALA A 683 -19.13 2.91 -13.01
C ALA A 683 -19.21 1.77 -11.96
N PHE A 684 -18.38 0.74 -12.10
CA PHE A 684 -18.31 -0.37 -11.12
C PHE A 684 -18.11 0.13 -9.67
N ASN A 685 -17.13 1.01 -9.45
CA ASN A 685 -16.82 1.56 -8.13
C ASN A 685 -17.95 2.44 -7.57
N SER A 686 -18.64 3.19 -8.43
CA SER A 686 -19.84 3.92 -8.04
C SER A 686 -20.96 2.98 -7.56
N LEU A 687 -21.28 1.98 -8.38
CA LEU A 687 -22.41 1.08 -8.15
C LEU A 687 -22.18 0.15 -6.95
N ARG A 688 -20.93 -0.27 -6.68
CA ARG A 688 -20.60 -1.08 -5.50
C ARG A 688 -20.73 -0.30 -4.20
N LEU A 689 -20.38 0.99 -4.21
CA LEU A 689 -20.51 1.86 -3.05
C LEU A 689 -21.97 2.15 -2.71
N GLU A 690 -22.83 2.28 -3.73
CA GLU A 690 -24.28 2.37 -3.53
C GLU A 690 -24.86 1.12 -2.86
N LYS A 691 -24.24 -0.05 -3.07
CA LYS A 691 -24.60 -1.32 -2.41
C LYS A 691 -23.92 -1.55 -1.07
N GLY A 692 -23.03 -0.64 -0.64
CA GLY A 692 -22.25 -0.80 0.58
C GLY A 692 -21.35 -2.02 0.58
N TYR A 693 -20.85 -2.45 -0.58
CA TYR A 693 -19.84 -3.50 -0.61
C TYR A 693 -18.49 -2.92 -0.26
N ARG A 694 -17.82 -3.58 0.69
CA ARG A 694 -16.50 -3.18 1.20
C ARG A 694 -15.39 -3.63 0.25
N SER A 695 -14.33 -2.84 0.19
CA SER A 695 -13.08 -3.18 -0.50
C SER A 695 -11.99 -3.41 0.54
N TRP A 696 -11.47 -4.63 0.62
CA TRP A 696 -10.32 -4.93 1.47
C TRP A 696 -9.10 -4.08 1.08
N GLY A 697 -8.26 -3.74 2.07
CA GLY A 697 -7.10 -2.86 1.90
C GLY A 697 -7.41 -1.37 1.97
N SER A 698 -8.70 -0.98 1.91
CA SER A 698 -9.13 0.41 2.07
C SER A 698 -10.24 0.54 3.11
N ASP A 699 -11.37 -0.15 2.91
CA ASP A 699 -12.51 -0.08 3.83
C ASP A 699 -12.26 -0.87 5.11
N MET A 700 -11.47 -1.93 5.04
CA MET A 700 -11.10 -2.78 6.17
C MET A 700 -9.76 -3.48 5.93
N THR A 701 -9.09 -3.80 7.03
CA THR A 701 -7.76 -4.40 7.12
C THR A 701 -7.67 -5.21 8.42
N THR A 702 -6.48 -5.69 8.82
CA THR A 702 -6.32 -6.44 10.08
C THR A 702 -6.50 -5.57 11.34
N GLU A 703 -6.52 -4.25 11.20
CA GLU A 703 -6.90 -3.30 12.28
C GLU A 703 -8.38 -3.33 12.66
N HIS A 704 -9.20 -4.04 11.86
CA HIS A 704 -10.65 -3.97 11.92
C HIS A 704 -11.23 -5.36 12.06
N ASN A 705 -12.20 -5.53 12.95
CA ASN A 705 -12.95 -6.78 13.09
C ASN A 705 -14.24 -6.78 12.23
N PRO A 706 -14.86 -7.94 11.98
CA PRO A 706 -16.06 -8.07 11.15
C PRO A 706 -17.23 -7.19 11.56
N TYR A 707 -17.44 -6.95 12.85
CA TYR A 707 -18.58 -6.19 13.36
C TYR A 707 -18.37 -4.68 13.21
N GLU A 708 -17.14 -4.20 13.45
CA GLU A 708 -16.76 -2.81 13.16
C GLU A 708 -16.99 -2.47 11.67
N ALA A 709 -16.62 -3.40 10.78
CA ALA A 709 -16.73 -3.21 9.33
C ALA A 709 -18.17 -3.38 8.77
N GLY A 710 -19.15 -3.78 9.60
CA GLY A 710 -20.51 -4.09 9.14
C GLY A 710 -20.63 -5.42 8.38
N LEU A 711 -19.66 -6.33 8.57
CA LEU A 711 -19.55 -7.63 7.92
C LEU A 711 -19.91 -8.80 8.86
N GLY A 712 -20.57 -8.53 9.99
CA GLY A 712 -21.02 -9.56 10.92
C GLY A 712 -21.92 -10.64 10.28
N PHE A 713 -22.61 -10.32 9.18
CA PHE A 713 -23.41 -11.28 8.40
C PHE A 713 -22.57 -12.38 7.73
N ALA A 714 -21.28 -12.13 7.48
CA ALA A 714 -20.35 -13.09 6.87
C ALA A 714 -19.77 -14.07 7.90
N VAL A 715 -19.98 -13.82 9.20
CA VAL A 715 -19.53 -14.69 10.30
C VAL A 715 -20.60 -15.71 10.64
N ASN A 716 -20.32 -17.00 10.43
CA ASN A 716 -21.25 -18.04 10.83
C ASN A 716 -21.22 -18.28 12.34
N LYS A 717 -22.22 -17.76 13.05
CA LYS A 717 -22.36 -17.87 14.53
C LYS A 717 -22.38 -19.31 15.08
N LYS A 718 -22.69 -20.31 14.26
CA LYS A 718 -22.73 -21.73 14.68
C LYS A 718 -21.43 -22.48 14.41
N LYS A 719 -20.49 -21.87 13.69
CA LYS A 719 -19.21 -22.46 13.33
C LYS A 719 -18.20 -22.09 14.41
N THR A 720 -17.36 -23.05 14.81
CA THR A 720 -16.26 -22.85 15.75
C THR A 720 -14.96 -23.38 15.13
N GLY A 721 -13.81 -23.09 15.75
CA GLY A 721 -12.52 -23.66 15.35
C GLY A 721 -11.90 -23.08 14.08
N TYR A 722 -12.46 -22.01 13.51
CA TYR A 722 -11.80 -21.25 12.44
C TYR A 722 -10.82 -20.23 13.02
N VAL A 723 -9.85 -19.79 12.23
CA VAL A 723 -8.86 -18.78 12.63
C VAL A 723 -9.57 -17.49 13.05
N GLY A 724 -9.26 -17.00 14.26
CA GLY A 724 -9.87 -15.79 14.83
C GLY A 724 -11.20 -16.01 15.57
N TYR A 725 -11.74 -17.24 15.62
CA TYR A 725 -13.00 -17.55 16.31
C TYR A 725 -13.03 -17.03 17.75
N GLU A 726 -12.02 -17.37 18.55
CA GLU A 726 -11.97 -17.00 19.98
C GLU A 726 -11.96 -15.48 20.19
N ALA A 727 -11.29 -14.74 19.30
CA ALA A 727 -11.19 -13.29 19.40
C ALA A 727 -12.51 -12.56 19.13
N ILE A 728 -13.42 -13.17 18.34
CA ILE A 728 -14.67 -12.53 17.94
C ILE A 728 -15.93 -13.16 18.53
N ALA A 729 -15.84 -14.29 19.25
CA ALA A 729 -16.98 -15.05 19.74
C ALA A 729 -17.94 -14.24 20.64
N GLY A 730 -17.42 -13.22 21.34
CA GLY A 730 -18.20 -12.32 22.20
C GLY A 730 -18.61 -11.00 21.56
N LEU A 731 -18.24 -10.75 20.31
CA LEU A 731 -18.53 -9.49 19.61
C LEU A 731 -19.89 -9.54 18.89
N SER A 732 -20.45 -8.34 18.72
CA SER A 732 -21.73 -8.08 18.08
C SER A 732 -21.71 -6.69 17.46
N ASP A 733 -22.70 -6.36 16.64
CA ASP A 733 -22.83 -5.01 16.10
C ASP A 733 -22.99 -4.01 17.26
N GLU A 734 -23.72 -4.35 18.31
CA GLU A 734 -23.97 -3.46 19.46
C GLU A 734 -22.74 -3.23 20.36
N SER A 735 -21.74 -4.12 20.33
CA SER A 735 -20.58 -4.04 21.24
C SER A 735 -19.42 -3.18 20.73
N VAL A 736 -19.42 -2.78 19.45
CA VAL A 736 -18.29 -2.04 18.86
C VAL A 736 -18.35 -0.55 19.16
N THR A 737 -17.20 0.06 19.42
CA THR A 737 -17.07 1.51 19.72
C THR A 737 -16.75 2.34 18.48
N ARG A 738 -16.37 1.70 17.38
CA ARG A 738 -16.05 2.29 16.08
C ARG A 738 -16.78 1.51 14.99
N ARG A 739 -17.21 2.19 13.93
CA ARG A 739 -17.89 1.57 12.79
C ARG A 739 -17.46 2.21 11.47
N LEU A 740 -17.45 1.40 10.42
CA LEU A 740 -17.37 1.91 9.07
C LEU A 740 -18.75 2.43 8.65
N ALA A 741 -18.85 3.74 8.45
CA ALA A 741 -20.10 4.43 8.18
C ALA A 741 -20.18 4.92 6.73
N CYS A 742 -21.35 4.77 6.12
CA CYS A 742 -21.66 5.37 4.83
C CYS A 742 -22.01 6.86 5.02
N LEU A 743 -21.40 7.73 4.22
CA LEU A 743 -21.62 9.17 4.20
C LEU A 743 -22.14 9.60 2.82
N THR A 744 -23.11 10.51 2.81
CA THR A 744 -23.51 11.22 1.58
C THR A 744 -23.22 12.70 1.72
N ILE A 745 -22.61 13.30 0.70
CA ILE A 745 -22.20 14.70 0.72
C ILE A 745 -23.41 15.59 0.43
N ASP A 746 -23.69 16.53 1.33
CA ASP A 746 -24.97 17.25 1.38
C ASP A 746 -25.20 18.19 0.19
N ASP A 747 -24.11 18.77 -0.35
CA ASP A 747 -24.19 19.71 -1.48
C ASP A 747 -24.37 19.02 -2.85
N GLY A 748 -24.33 17.68 -2.88
CA GLY A 748 -24.53 16.87 -4.07
C GLY A 748 -23.44 16.99 -5.14
N ARG A 749 -22.32 17.69 -4.90
CA ARG A 749 -21.30 17.97 -5.94
C ARG A 749 -19.85 17.86 -5.49
N SER A 750 -19.54 18.06 -4.21
CA SER A 750 -18.16 18.02 -3.71
C SER A 750 -17.67 16.58 -3.59
N VAL A 751 -17.01 16.08 -4.63
CA VAL A 751 -16.47 14.70 -4.65
C VAL A 751 -15.13 14.64 -3.91
N VAL A 752 -15.07 13.79 -2.89
CA VAL A 752 -13.83 13.41 -2.17
C VAL A 752 -13.27 12.10 -2.73
N LEU A 753 -12.02 11.75 -2.42
CA LEU A 753 -11.28 10.68 -3.11
C LEU A 753 -10.68 9.60 -2.20
N GLY A 754 -10.57 9.82 -0.89
CA GLY A 754 -9.93 8.91 0.06
C GLY A 754 -8.90 9.60 0.95
N ASN A 755 -8.78 9.11 2.19
CA ASN A 755 -7.88 9.58 3.24
C ASN A 755 -8.21 10.96 3.84
N GLU A 756 -9.21 11.69 3.33
CA GLU A 756 -9.60 12.97 3.91
C GLU A 756 -10.12 12.78 5.35
N PRO A 757 -9.77 13.69 6.29
CA PRO A 757 -10.22 13.58 7.67
C PRO A 757 -11.70 13.93 7.77
N VAL A 758 -12.40 13.22 8.65
CA VAL A 758 -13.81 13.42 8.96
C VAL A 758 -13.94 13.96 10.37
N PHE A 759 -14.70 15.04 10.51
CA PHE A 759 -14.93 15.74 11.76
C PHE A 759 -16.34 15.48 12.27
N LEU A 760 -16.43 15.21 13.57
CA LEU A 760 -17.68 15.13 14.32
C LEU A 760 -17.62 16.16 15.45
N ASP A 761 -18.62 17.04 15.52
CA ASP A 761 -18.69 18.12 16.52
C ASP A 761 -17.45 19.03 16.55
N GLY A 762 -16.81 19.22 15.39
CA GLY A 762 -15.63 20.08 15.22
C GLY A 762 -14.29 19.37 15.42
N GLU A 763 -14.28 18.15 15.96
CA GLU A 763 -13.08 17.36 16.27
C GLU A 763 -12.86 16.28 15.22
N ALA A 764 -11.59 15.98 14.90
CA ALA A 764 -11.25 14.88 14.00
C ALA A 764 -11.65 13.54 14.64
N ALA A 765 -12.54 12.80 13.98
CA ALA A 765 -13.15 11.57 14.50
C ALA A 765 -12.93 10.36 13.60
N GLY A 766 -12.36 10.56 12.42
CA GLY A 766 -12.31 9.55 11.38
C GLY A 766 -11.58 10.00 10.13
N TYR A 767 -11.60 9.12 9.12
CA TYR A 767 -11.06 9.39 7.79
C TYR A 767 -11.85 8.63 6.73
N VAL A 768 -11.87 9.18 5.51
CA VAL A 768 -12.51 8.56 4.35
C VAL A 768 -11.68 7.35 3.89
N THR A 769 -12.32 6.19 3.70
CA THR A 769 -11.71 4.97 3.16
C THR A 769 -11.93 4.87 1.66
N SER A 770 -13.18 4.86 1.23
CA SER A 770 -13.59 4.77 -0.18
C SER A 770 -14.52 5.92 -0.54
N ALA A 771 -14.41 6.42 -1.77
CA ALA A 771 -15.32 7.45 -2.27
C ALA A 771 -15.61 7.31 -3.77
N ALA A 772 -16.81 7.71 -4.18
CA ALA A 772 -17.20 7.88 -5.58
C ALA A 772 -18.43 8.78 -5.68
N PHE A 773 -18.76 9.21 -6.91
CA PHE A 773 -20.08 9.78 -7.17
C PHE A 773 -21.11 8.66 -7.33
N GLY A 774 -22.18 8.64 -6.52
CA GLY A 774 -23.28 7.68 -6.65
C GLY A 774 -24.24 8.11 -7.77
N HIS A 775 -24.12 7.48 -8.94
CA HIS A 775 -24.87 7.90 -10.14
C HIS A 775 -26.37 7.65 -10.03
N THR A 776 -26.81 6.63 -9.30
CA THR A 776 -28.23 6.32 -9.08
C THR A 776 -28.87 7.30 -8.11
N ILE A 777 -28.11 7.78 -7.12
CA ILE A 777 -28.61 8.67 -6.06
C ILE A 777 -28.30 10.16 -6.29
N GLY A 778 -27.55 10.47 -7.36
CA GLY A 778 -27.23 11.84 -7.78
C GLY A 778 -26.34 12.63 -6.81
N LYS A 779 -25.52 11.96 -5.98
CA LYS A 779 -24.66 12.64 -5.00
C LYS A 779 -23.36 11.88 -4.69
N PRO A 780 -22.30 12.56 -4.23
CA PRO A 780 -21.08 11.91 -3.78
C PRO A 780 -21.32 11.04 -2.53
N ILE A 781 -20.65 9.88 -2.52
CA ILE A 781 -20.64 8.88 -1.46
C ILE A 781 -19.21 8.79 -0.94
N ALA A 782 -19.06 8.73 0.38
CA ALA A 782 -17.82 8.37 1.05
C ALA A 782 -18.12 7.30 2.11
N TYR A 783 -17.18 6.40 2.35
CA TYR A 783 -17.17 5.57 3.57
C TYR A 783 -16.10 6.10 4.49
N ALA A 784 -16.34 6.07 5.80
CA ALA A 784 -15.39 6.54 6.78
C ALA A 784 -15.47 5.76 8.08
N TRP A 785 -14.33 5.53 8.71
CA TRP A 785 -14.28 5.05 10.09
C TRP A 785 -14.73 6.15 11.03
N LEU A 786 -15.75 5.90 11.86
CA LEU A 786 -16.27 6.87 12.84
C LEU A 786 -16.57 6.19 14.17
N PRO A 787 -16.69 6.96 15.27
CA PRO A 787 -17.25 6.45 16.51
C PRO A 787 -18.64 5.86 16.28
N ALA A 788 -18.94 4.73 16.93
CA ALA A 788 -20.23 4.03 16.76
C ALA A 788 -21.44 4.88 17.19
N SER A 789 -21.22 5.97 17.95
CA SER A 789 -22.23 6.96 18.30
C SER A 789 -22.71 7.80 17.11
N ALA A 790 -21.93 7.88 16.02
CA ALA A 790 -22.31 8.57 14.78
C ALA A 790 -23.31 7.72 13.98
N ALA A 791 -24.56 7.64 14.46
CA ALA A 791 -25.63 6.88 13.82
C ALA A 791 -26.15 7.57 12.55
N ALA A 792 -26.97 6.86 11.76
CA ALA A 792 -27.63 7.42 10.59
C ALA A 792 -28.40 8.71 10.93
N GLY A 793 -28.22 9.75 10.10
CA GLY A 793 -28.73 11.10 10.33
C GLY A 793 -27.75 12.04 11.02
N THR A 794 -26.63 11.55 11.56
CA THR A 794 -25.58 12.39 12.15
C THR A 794 -24.90 13.24 11.08
N SER A 795 -24.72 14.54 11.36
CA SER A 795 -23.97 15.44 10.48
C SER A 795 -22.48 15.39 10.82
N VAL A 796 -21.65 15.35 9.78
CA VAL A 796 -20.19 15.37 9.87
C VAL A 796 -19.62 16.33 8.82
N GLU A 797 -18.35 16.68 8.95
CA GLU A 797 -17.63 17.49 7.95
C GLU A 797 -16.41 16.74 7.43
N ILE A 798 -16.20 16.72 6.12
CA ILE A 798 -15.01 16.14 5.48
C ILE A 798 -14.12 17.29 5.02
N GLN A 799 -12.84 17.30 5.38
CA GLN A 799 -11.91 18.33 4.90
C GLN A 799 -11.25 17.90 3.58
N TYR A 800 -11.56 18.62 2.51
CA TYR A 800 -11.02 18.39 1.18
C TYR A 800 -10.27 19.63 0.70
N PHE A 801 -8.95 19.52 0.51
CA PHE A 801 -8.04 20.64 0.18
C PHE A 801 -8.24 21.85 1.10
N GLY A 802 -8.27 21.60 2.42
CA GLY A 802 -8.45 22.63 3.46
C GLY A 802 -9.89 23.11 3.66
N ARG A 803 -10.81 22.84 2.72
CA ARG A 803 -12.23 23.20 2.83
C ARG A 803 -13.03 22.10 3.52
N LYS A 804 -13.81 22.45 4.53
CA LYS A 804 -14.79 21.55 5.15
C LYS A 804 -16.06 21.44 4.29
N VAL A 805 -16.47 20.22 3.99
CA VAL A 805 -17.65 19.85 3.22
C VAL A 805 -18.61 19.09 4.13
N ARG A 806 -19.86 19.52 4.23
CA ARG A 806 -20.86 18.81 5.05
C ARG A 806 -21.29 17.49 4.40
N ALA A 807 -21.39 16.47 5.23
CA ALA A 807 -21.95 15.18 4.87
C ALA A 807 -22.86 14.67 5.99
N THR A 808 -23.73 13.74 5.63
CA THR A 808 -24.64 13.09 6.56
C THR A 808 -24.36 11.59 6.57
N VAL A 809 -24.27 10.99 7.76
CA VAL A 809 -24.22 9.54 7.92
C VAL A 809 -25.53 8.94 7.40
N ALA A 810 -25.44 8.07 6.40
CA ALA A 810 -26.58 7.47 5.74
C ALA A 810 -26.79 6.02 6.18
N ALA A 811 -28.05 5.58 6.17
CA ALA A 811 -28.36 4.16 6.28
C ALA A 811 -27.94 3.45 4.98
N GLU A 812 -27.31 2.28 5.10
CA GLU A 812 -26.83 1.49 3.99
C GLU A 812 -27.62 0.17 3.84
N PRO A 813 -27.69 -0.41 2.63
CA PRO A 813 -27.19 0.15 1.37
C PRO A 813 -28.06 1.29 0.86
N LEU A 814 -27.46 2.23 0.13
CA LEU A 814 -28.14 3.43 -0.41
C LEU A 814 -29.14 3.07 -1.52
N VAL A 815 -28.91 1.98 -2.23
CA VAL A 815 -29.76 1.53 -3.35
C VAL A 815 -30.21 0.08 -3.13
N ASP A 816 -31.52 -0.15 -3.28
CA ASP A 816 -32.18 -1.46 -3.21
C ASP A 816 -31.83 -2.23 -1.91
N PRO A 817 -32.18 -1.70 -0.72
CA PRO A 817 -31.88 -2.34 0.57
C PRO A 817 -32.61 -3.67 0.76
N GLU A 818 -33.76 -3.87 0.12
CA GLU A 818 -34.47 -5.15 0.15
C GLU A 818 -33.87 -6.21 -0.78
N MET A 819 -32.82 -5.88 -1.54
CA MET A 819 -32.19 -6.74 -2.54
C MET A 819 -33.16 -7.24 -3.61
N ALA A 820 -34.20 -6.46 -3.93
CA ALA A 820 -35.26 -6.86 -4.85
C ALA A 820 -34.76 -6.99 -6.29
N ARG A 821 -33.66 -6.32 -6.68
CA ARG A 821 -33.09 -6.39 -8.04
C ARG A 821 -32.28 -7.65 -8.28
N ILE A 822 -31.47 -8.06 -7.31
CA ILE A 822 -30.59 -9.23 -7.44
C ILE A 822 -31.33 -10.57 -7.25
N ARG A 823 -32.45 -10.54 -6.51
CA ARG A 823 -33.29 -11.72 -6.23
C ARG A 823 -34.35 -12.02 -7.31
N ARG A 824 -34.37 -11.29 -8.43
CA ARG A 824 -35.30 -11.49 -9.58
C ARG A 824 -35.12 -12.79 -10.36
#